data_AF-Q4D7W9-F1
#
_entry.id   AF-Q4D7W9-F1
#
_cell.length_a   1.000
_cell.length_b   1.000
_cell.length_c   1.000
_cell.angle_alpha   90.00
_cell.angle_beta   90.00
_cell.angle_gamma   90.00
#
_symmetry.space_group_name_H-M   'P 1'
#
loop_
_entity.id
_entity.type
_entity.pdbx_description
1 polymer ?
#
loop_
_entity_poly.entity_id
_entity_poly.type
_entity_poly.pdbx_seq_one_letter_code
_entity_poly.pdbx_strand_id
1 'polypeptide(L)'
;MYAHVVSWTSFLHVFFCLLSLFRTLFCLFVCFSFHIAISLYLNAREEKKQVVLLIVVVFFFPLLCVYLEEEMLRRLVSSHGCSNGGGTSGGRCVRPVKEEPPVFSSLVLQRRFSFKYATKLQHDEMRQPFYIHEKRHGIFSNEKNIKKSRRGLPFITPLYTRHMNLWETDTDASNNRFFRGYVFGQRELHQLLGRPHGFEANNTDGSNDISAYEMTTDQRYKGIPRPAITNLHYEPEWNYTLYRAGTHGSQLSNPRSPLTAEVLGDELMKIRDIKSFDHCKAWFDRLQYLIKLHYDAVGDIGEFKSRHTQHVHEFFVAFHDALSSFDFGDSYLFEQFHAARPSELTDLFGIFLEMESNYVHEDYCPRCSLPYSTTRYCGEGDANTPFRKHRGRWAPHQRWGREWYAVVARRAEALWYRATEDPYFGTPQHTQRQTEALLRVYVQTKQRGKAIDFMNALRGSKEFLLGSICITPEMQESYDRLLDTTPHPHLLTNGFTLESNAAKYTGEVQKVPFSPLQFRIDMEMNKYRRQQKEEGAVRVPPAMWRIDTSAIVPYKVDPKTKRVINWREVKEGIEKSFLSTGLPKEAYTGSEWREMLHLKSIIAGRAAKAAELERRLHTDKVKLLEVASKSKIASETNTSTSSSIIFPDKDGYHVFDTSVASLRPFGVSQSGAVFQSVTHTYPSPHAVPYNDPVHGKQFILDTTNESCHLFGGFEHGDRLLIRARKSDENDNNPNSVLAVKGNEFEVIVLGVSKEGSDSEWQLCAMHVDPALQREHGIVFLGTDCVEIHERWASVRYAAAAPHVKGRVTLLEERRTAREESLGQIVGVRDGVLFVQWRLLRGGGSEMDRSVAEPIGTVEHVRNTYQITEQGVEELMHPPSWRTPFRNDFAEERLEELRQAPFKRENWVSLIQGRYTPKHKRFGYTQHTTMDDFETKEYKDRLLSKQFFHNPQAFEVIPDRRDRAVTFGGKWEYQRTHGLP
;
A
#
# COMPACT_ATOMS: atom_id res chain seq x y z
N MET A 1 -58.25 4.91 1.05
CA MET A 1 -56.82 5.22 0.77
C MET A 1 -55.84 4.15 1.27
N TYR A 2 -55.96 3.62 2.49
CA TYR A 2 -55.05 2.55 2.97
C TYR A 2 -55.14 1.21 2.21
N ALA A 3 -56.31 0.84 1.68
CA ALA A 3 -56.46 -0.33 0.81
C ALA A 3 -55.71 -0.19 -0.54
N HIS A 4 -55.49 1.04 -1.01
CA HIS A 4 -54.72 1.30 -2.24
C HIS A 4 -53.20 1.17 -2.00
N VAL A 5 -52.70 1.46 -0.80
CA VAL A 5 -51.28 1.34 -0.47
C VAL A 5 -50.86 -0.12 -0.24
N VAL A 6 -51.69 -0.90 0.48
CA VAL A 6 -51.45 -2.35 0.67
C VAL A 6 -51.62 -3.13 -0.65
N SER A 7 -52.56 -2.68 -1.50
CA SER A 7 -52.69 -3.20 -2.86
C SER A 7 -51.49 -2.82 -3.74
N TRP A 8 -50.92 -1.62 -3.59
CA TRP A 8 -49.73 -1.22 -4.35
C TRP A 8 -48.45 -1.93 -3.90
N THR A 9 -48.24 -2.17 -2.61
CA THR A 9 -47.07 -2.94 -2.13
C THR A 9 -47.18 -4.42 -2.51
N SER A 10 -48.37 -5.00 -2.41
CA SER A 10 -48.63 -6.37 -2.88
C SER A 10 -48.50 -6.46 -4.40
N PHE A 11 -49.00 -5.47 -5.13
CA PHE A 11 -48.82 -5.39 -6.59
C PHE A 11 -47.35 -5.22 -6.97
N LEU A 12 -46.58 -4.40 -6.26
CA LEU A 12 -45.13 -4.27 -6.47
C LEU A 12 -44.39 -5.58 -6.18
N HIS A 13 -44.69 -6.28 -5.08
CA HIS A 13 -44.08 -7.58 -4.78
C HIS A 13 -44.46 -8.65 -5.82
N VAL A 14 -45.72 -8.72 -6.24
CA VAL A 14 -46.15 -9.63 -7.31
C VAL A 14 -45.51 -9.24 -8.65
N PHE A 15 -45.41 -7.94 -8.95
CA PHE A 15 -44.77 -7.42 -10.15
C PHE A 15 -43.26 -7.73 -10.17
N PHE A 16 -42.55 -7.57 -9.04
CA PHE A 16 -41.15 -7.95 -8.92
C PHE A 16 -40.95 -9.48 -8.99
N CYS A 17 -41.83 -10.27 -8.37
CA CYS A 17 -41.83 -11.73 -8.53
C CYS A 17 -42.08 -12.15 -9.98
N LEU A 18 -43.03 -11.51 -10.67
CA LEU A 18 -43.30 -11.75 -12.09
C LEU A 18 -42.13 -11.32 -12.97
N LEU A 19 -41.47 -10.20 -12.68
CA LEU A 19 -40.25 -9.78 -13.38
C LEU A 19 -39.10 -10.77 -13.17
N SER A 20 -38.93 -11.29 -11.95
CA SER A 20 -37.92 -12.32 -11.66
C SER A 20 -38.24 -13.64 -12.37
N LEU A 21 -39.50 -14.06 -12.37
CA LEU A 21 -39.99 -15.21 -13.16
C LEU A 21 -39.83 -15.00 -14.66
N PHE A 22 -40.11 -13.80 -15.17
CA PHE A 22 -39.94 -13.47 -16.58
C PHE A 22 -38.47 -13.45 -16.96
N ARG A 23 -37.59 -12.94 -16.08
CA ARG A 23 -36.14 -12.96 -16.28
C ARG A 23 -35.57 -14.38 -16.26
N THR A 24 -36.01 -15.23 -15.33
CA THR A 24 -35.61 -16.65 -15.31
C THR A 24 -36.16 -17.43 -16.51
N LEU A 25 -37.42 -17.22 -16.90
CA LEU A 25 -38.00 -17.82 -18.11
C LEU A 25 -37.31 -17.30 -19.38
N PHE A 26 -36.96 -16.02 -19.45
CA PHE A 26 -36.21 -15.45 -20.55
C PHE A 26 -34.79 -16.03 -20.62
N CYS A 27 -34.09 -16.16 -19.50
CA CYS A 27 -32.81 -16.86 -19.43
C CYS A 27 -32.93 -18.33 -19.86
N LEU A 28 -33.95 -19.06 -19.40
CA LEU A 28 -34.21 -20.42 -19.84
C LEU A 28 -34.52 -20.49 -21.34
N PHE A 29 -35.29 -19.55 -21.88
CA PHE A 29 -35.60 -19.47 -23.30
C PHE A 29 -34.37 -19.14 -24.15
N VAL A 30 -33.51 -18.22 -23.69
CA VAL A 30 -32.23 -17.89 -24.35
C VAL A 30 -31.30 -19.10 -24.30
N CYS A 31 -31.18 -19.77 -23.15
CA CYS A 31 -30.40 -20.99 -23.01
C CYS A 31 -30.92 -22.11 -23.91
N PHE A 32 -32.24 -22.32 -23.98
CA PHE A 32 -32.86 -23.33 -24.83
C PHE A 32 -32.69 -23.00 -26.32
N SER A 33 -32.86 -21.73 -26.69
CA SER A 33 -32.62 -21.24 -28.06
C SER A 33 -31.16 -21.38 -28.45
N PHE A 34 -30.22 -21.11 -27.52
CA PHE A 34 -28.80 -21.31 -27.72
C PHE A 34 -28.46 -22.80 -27.87
N HIS A 35 -29.12 -23.67 -27.10
CA HIS A 35 -28.94 -25.12 -27.20
C HIS A 35 -29.51 -25.69 -28.51
N ILE A 36 -30.63 -25.15 -29.01
CA ILE A 36 -31.18 -25.45 -30.35
C ILE A 36 -30.25 -24.92 -31.42
N ALA A 37 -29.77 -23.67 -31.32
CA ALA A 37 -28.84 -23.08 -32.28
C ALA A 37 -27.54 -23.87 -32.36
N ILE A 38 -26.98 -24.31 -31.22
CA ILE A 38 -25.82 -25.20 -31.20
C ILE A 38 -26.15 -26.58 -31.78
N SER A 39 -27.34 -27.14 -31.50
CA SER A 39 -27.73 -28.45 -32.04
C SER A 39 -27.94 -28.40 -33.56
N LEU A 40 -28.54 -27.32 -34.08
CA LEU A 40 -28.65 -27.04 -35.51
C LEU A 40 -27.28 -26.76 -36.12
N TYR A 41 -26.40 -26.02 -35.44
CA TYR A 41 -25.02 -25.79 -35.87
C TYR A 41 -24.19 -27.08 -35.94
N LEU A 42 -24.38 -28.00 -35.00
CA LEU A 42 -23.73 -29.31 -35.02
C LEU A 42 -24.29 -30.23 -36.12
N ASN A 43 -25.56 -30.08 -36.50
CA ASN A 43 -26.16 -30.79 -37.64
C ASN A 43 -25.84 -30.16 -39.00
N ALA A 44 -25.52 -28.86 -39.07
CA ALA A 44 -25.27 -28.14 -40.33
C ALA A 44 -23.78 -28.03 -40.70
N ARG A 45 -22.90 -28.82 -40.08
CA ARG A 45 -21.43 -28.67 -40.14
C ARG A 45 -20.77 -29.10 -41.47
N GLU A 46 -21.51 -29.14 -42.59
CA GLU A 46 -20.93 -29.45 -43.90
C GLU A 46 -20.65 -28.24 -44.81
N GLU A 47 -21.22 -27.04 -44.61
CA GLU A 47 -20.91 -25.93 -45.52
C GLU A 47 -20.80 -24.53 -44.88
N LYS A 48 -19.68 -23.87 -45.17
CA LYS A 48 -19.42 -22.40 -45.19
C LYS A 48 -19.34 -21.63 -43.85
N LYS A 49 -18.08 -21.31 -43.48
CA LYS A 49 -17.61 -20.62 -42.26
C LYS A 49 -17.75 -19.08 -42.21
N GLN A 50 -18.49 -18.40 -43.10
CA GLN A 50 -18.46 -16.93 -43.15
C GLN A 50 -19.65 -16.17 -42.52
N VAL A 51 -20.76 -16.83 -42.19
CA VAL A 51 -21.95 -16.14 -41.63
C VAL A 51 -21.90 -15.99 -40.09
N VAL A 52 -21.05 -16.77 -39.42
CA VAL A 52 -21.02 -16.90 -37.95
C VAL A 52 -20.47 -15.66 -37.24
N LEU A 53 -19.59 -14.88 -37.88
CA LEU A 53 -19.02 -13.68 -37.26
C LEU A 53 -20.04 -12.52 -37.15
N LEU A 54 -21.01 -12.45 -38.07
CA LEU A 54 -21.99 -11.36 -38.11
C LEU A 54 -23.11 -11.55 -37.08
N ILE A 55 -23.52 -12.80 -36.82
CA ILE A 55 -24.58 -13.10 -35.83
C ILE A 55 -24.07 -12.90 -34.40
N VAL A 56 -22.81 -13.26 -34.11
CA VAL A 56 -22.21 -13.05 -32.79
C VAL A 56 -22.04 -11.55 -32.49
N VAL A 57 -21.61 -10.75 -33.47
CA VAL A 57 -21.43 -9.30 -33.27
C VAL A 57 -22.76 -8.57 -33.12
N VAL A 58 -23.80 -8.91 -33.90
CA VAL A 58 -25.10 -8.22 -33.85
C VAL A 58 -25.90 -8.54 -32.58
N PHE A 59 -25.74 -9.73 -31.98
CA PHE A 59 -26.46 -10.09 -30.75
C PHE A 59 -25.70 -9.76 -29.45
N PHE A 60 -24.36 -9.75 -29.45
CA PHE A 60 -23.60 -9.44 -28.22
C PHE A 60 -23.42 -7.95 -27.94
N PHE A 61 -23.38 -7.09 -28.97
CA PHE A 61 -23.10 -5.65 -28.77
C PHE A 61 -24.19 -4.90 -28.01
N PRO A 62 -25.50 -5.12 -28.25
CA PRO A 62 -26.56 -4.45 -27.47
C PRO A 62 -26.63 -4.94 -26.02
N LEU A 63 -26.32 -6.21 -25.77
CA LEU A 63 -26.34 -6.82 -24.43
C LEU A 63 -25.20 -6.28 -23.55
N LEU A 64 -24.04 -5.99 -24.13
CA LEU A 64 -22.92 -5.36 -23.42
C LEU A 64 -23.20 -3.88 -23.10
N CYS A 65 -23.88 -3.15 -23.98
CA CYS A 65 -24.25 -1.74 -23.75
C CYS A 65 -25.29 -1.56 -22.63
N VAL A 66 -26.30 -2.42 -22.54
CA VAL A 66 -27.31 -2.35 -21.45
C VAL A 66 -26.70 -2.70 -20.09
N TYR A 67 -25.77 -3.66 -20.06
CA TYR A 67 -25.07 -4.03 -18.82
C TYR A 67 -24.13 -2.92 -18.31
N LEU A 68 -23.49 -2.19 -19.23
CA LEU A 68 -22.60 -1.07 -18.88
C LEU A 68 -23.37 0.17 -18.37
N GLU A 69 -24.59 0.42 -18.85
CA GLU A 69 -25.43 1.52 -18.35
C GLU A 69 -26.00 1.24 -16.95
N GLU A 70 -26.42 0.01 -16.63
CA GLU A 70 -26.89 -0.36 -15.28
C GLU A 70 -25.76 -0.31 -14.23
N GLU A 71 -24.53 -0.70 -14.60
CA GLU A 71 -23.37 -0.64 -13.71
C GLU A 71 -22.92 0.82 -13.44
N MET A 72 -23.05 1.71 -14.43
CA MET A 72 -22.77 3.14 -14.27
C MET A 72 -23.84 3.85 -13.41
N LEU A 73 -25.12 3.51 -13.57
CA LEU A 73 -26.21 4.05 -12.76
C LEU A 73 -26.13 3.60 -11.29
N ARG A 74 -25.71 2.36 -11.02
CA ARG A 74 -25.48 1.89 -9.64
C ARG A 74 -24.34 2.63 -8.92
N ARG A 75 -23.28 3.02 -9.63
CA ARG A 75 -22.16 3.79 -9.05
C ARG A 75 -22.47 5.27 -8.83
N LEU A 76 -23.44 5.83 -9.55
CA LEU A 76 -23.92 7.20 -9.36
C LEU A 76 -24.94 7.35 -8.23
N VAL A 77 -25.66 6.28 -7.88
CA VAL A 77 -26.65 6.29 -6.79
C VAL A 77 -26.05 5.94 -5.42
N SER A 78 -24.84 5.35 -5.36
CA SER A 78 -24.18 4.96 -4.11
C SER A 78 -23.24 6.00 -3.49
N SER A 79 -23.20 7.25 -3.99
CA SER A 79 -22.24 8.27 -3.53
C SER A 79 -22.84 9.42 -2.71
N HIS A 80 -24.08 9.30 -2.23
CA HIS A 80 -24.72 10.34 -1.43
C HIS A 80 -25.29 9.77 -0.13
N GLY A 81 -24.63 10.07 0.99
CA GLY A 81 -25.25 10.05 2.31
C GLY A 81 -24.40 9.40 3.40
N CYS A 82 -23.71 10.23 4.19
CA CYS A 82 -23.71 10.14 5.66
C CYS A 82 -22.86 11.29 6.24
N SER A 83 -23.49 12.44 6.50
CA SER A 83 -23.03 13.39 7.51
C SER A 83 -24.04 13.37 8.64
N ASN A 84 -23.61 12.87 9.80
CA ASN A 84 -24.33 12.91 11.06
C ASN A 84 -24.46 14.35 11.56
N GLY A 85 -25.63 14.69 12.11
CA GLY A 85 -25.87 15.94 12.82
C GLY A 85 -27.30 15.98 13.35
N GLY A 86 -27.48 15.58 14.61
CA GLY A 86 -28.77 15.51 15.28
C GLY A 86 -29.42 16.86 15.55
N GLY A 87 -30.68 16.81 16.00
CA GLY A 87 -31.38 18.01 16.48
C GLY A 87 -32.89 17.86 16.42
N THR A 88 -33.47 17.50 17.56
CA THR A 88 -34.89 17.49 17.93
C THR A 88 -35.60 18.83 17.71
N SER A 89 -36.85 18.82 17.22
CA SER A 89 -38.02 19.55 17.77
C SER A 89 -39.13 19.70 16.71
N GLY A 90 -40.38 19.55 17.15
CA GLY A 90 -41.59 19.59 16.32
C GLY A 90 -41.91 20.96 15.74
N GLY A 91 -42.69 20.95 14.66
CA GLY A 91 -43.22 22.16 14.05
C GLY A 91 -43.91 21.86 12.73
N ARG A 92 -45.24 21.83 12.77
CA ARG A 92 -46.12 21.71 11.60
C ARG A 92 -45.97 22.95 10.71
N CYS A 93 -46.00 22.70 9.41
CA CYS A 93 -46.57 23.53 8.34
C CYS A 93 -45.64 24.38 7.44
N VAL A 94 -45.91 24.13 6.15
CA VAL A 94 -45.71 24.96 4.94
C VAL A 94 -44.31 25.10 4.37
N ARG A 95 -44.08 24.44 3.23
CA ARG A 95 -43.23 24.93 2.13
C ARG A 95 -43.60 24.21 0.81
N PRO A 96 -43.30 24.81 -0.35
CA PRO A 96 -44.31 25.34 -1.26
C PRO A 96 -44.37 24.58 -2.60
N VAL A 97 -45.44 24.87 -3.35
CA VAL A 97 -45.61 24.56 -4.78
C VAL A 97 -44.33 24.96 -5.53
N LYS A 98 -43.58 23.98 -6.01
CA LYS A 98 -42.55 24.20 -7.03
C LYS A 98 -43.17 23.81 -8.38
N GLU A 99 -43.46 24.85 -9.14
CA GLU A 99 -43.64 24.80 -10.59
C GLU A 99 -42.41 24.12 -11.21
N GLU A 100 -42.63 23.05 -11.97
CA GLU A 100 -41.70 22.55 -12.96
C GLU A 100 -42.33 22.66 -14.37
N PRO A 101 -41.51 22.93 -15.39
CA PRO A 101 -41.88 23.68 -16.60
C PRO A 101 -42.58 22.81 -17.66
N PRO A 102 -43.20 23.39 -18.71
CA PRO A 102 -43.93 22.63 -19.72
C PRO A 102 -42.93 21.81 -20.53
N VAL A 103 -42.82 20.52 -20.23
CA VAL A 103 -42.07 19.59 -21.07
C VAL A 103 -42.89 19.38 -22.34
N PHE A 104 -42.42 20.05 -23.40
CA PHE A 104 -42.79 19.88 -24.79
C PHE A 104 -43.16 18.44 -25.09
N SER A 105 -44.41 18.22 -25.50
CA SER A 105 -44.85 17.00 -26.14
C SER A 105 -44.13 16.88 -27.48
N SER A 106 -43.00 16.18 -27.50
CA SER A 106 -42.50 15.62 -28.74
C SER A 106 -43.56 14.61 -29.21
N LEU A 107 -44.38 15.02 -30.16
CA LEU A 107 -45.19 14.17 -31.02
C LEU A 107 -44.24 13.24 -31.80
N VAL A 108 -43.60 12.31 -31.08
CA VAL A 108 -43.03 11.12 -31.70
C VAL A 108 -44.23 10.29 -32.09
N LEU A 109 -44.50 10.26 -33.39
CA LEU A 109 -45.39 9.32 -34.07
C LEU A 109 -45.08 7.91 -33.54
N GLN A 110 -45.74 7.51 -32.46
CA GLN A 110 -45.72 6.15 -31.94
C GLN A 110 -46.51 5.33 -32.97
N ARG A 111 -45.81 4.82 -33.99
CA ARG A 111 -46.33 3.78 -34.87
C ARG A 111 -46.84 2.68 -33.96
N ARG A 112 -48.16 2.53 -33.90
CA ARG A 112 -48.85 1.51 -33.10
C ARG A 112 -48.46 0.14 -33.65
N PHE A 113 -47.39 -0.45 -33.14
CA PHE A 113 -47.14 -1.86 -33.31
C PHE A 113 -48.07 -2.61 -32.36
N SER A 114 -49.26 -2.97 -32.84
CA SER A 114 -50.09 -3.96 -32.17
C SER A 114 -49.49 -5.35 -32.44
N PHE A 115 -49.02 -6.02 -31.38
CA PHE A 115 -48.52 -7.39 -31.48
C PHE A 115 -49.59 -8.40 -31.07
N LYS A 116 -49.47 -9.63 -31.59
CA LYS A 116 -50.41 -10.73 -31.33
C LYS A 116 -50.58 -11.03 -29.83
N TYR A 117 -49.59 -10.79 -28.97
CA TYR A 117 -49.75 -11.04 -27.53
C TYR A 117 -50.84 -10.15 -26.91
N ALA A 118 -50.99 -8.88 -27.35
CA ALA A 118 -52.03 -7.98 -26.86
C ALA A 118 -53.45 -8.40 -27.29
N THR A 119 -53.58 -9.25 -28.31
CA THR A 119 -54.87 -9.85 -28.69
C THR A 119 -55.28 -11.00 -27.77
N LYS A 120 -54.35 -11.57 -26.99
CA LYS A 120 -54.61 -12.66 -26.06
C LYS A 120 -55.13 -12.12 -24.72
N LEU A 121 -56.45 -11.98 -24.62
CA LEU A 121 -57.15 -11.62 -23.36
C LEU A 121 -57.11 -12.74 -22.30
N GLN A 122 -56.34 -13.81 -22.53
CA GLN A 122 -56.01 -14.80 -21.51
C GLN A 122 -55.15 -14.19 -20.41
N HIS A 123 -54.24 -13.28 -20.76
CA HIS A 123 -53.44 -12.49 -19.82
C HIS A 123 -54.34 -11.50 -19.07
N ASP A 124 -54.20 -11.46 -17.75
CA ASP A 124 -54.82 -10.48 -16.87
C ASP A 124 -54.36 -9.05 -17.19
N GLU A 125 -53.10 -8.87 -17.61
CA GLU A 125 -52.54 -7.59 -18.04
C GLU A 125 -53.30 -6.95 -19.22
N MET A 126 -53.89 -7.77 -20.11
CA MET A 126 -54.59 -7.29 -21.32
C MET A 126 -56.12 -7.29 -21.16
N ARG A 127 -56.64 -7.96 -20.12
CA ARG A 127 -58.08 -8.13 -19.87
C ARG A 127 -58.55 -7.14 -18.81
N GLN A 128 -59.73 -6.55 -19.01
CA GLN A 128 -60.33 -5.73 -17.96
C GLN A 128 -60.59 -6.58 -16.70
N PRO A 129 -60.15 -6.12 -15.52
CA PRO A 129 -60.17 -6.94 -14.32
C PRO A 129 -61.59 -7.21 -13.83
N PHE A 130 -61.78 -8.36 -13.18
CA PHE A 130 -63.10 -8.83 -12.72
C PHE A 130 -63.78 -7.88 -11.74
N TYR A 131 -63.03 -7.19 -10.87
CA TYR A 131 -63.59 -6.27 -9.87
C TYR A 131 -64.41 -5.13 -10.49
N ILE A 132 -64.28 -4.86 -11.79
CA ILE A 132 -65.14 -3.91 -12.50
C ILE A 132 -66.62 -4.34 -12.46
N HIS A 133 -66.88 -5.64 -12.59
CA HIS A 133 -68.24 -6.19 -12.46
C HIS A 133 -68.80 -5.96 -11.06
N GLU A 134 -67.96 -6.13 -10.04
CA GLU A 134 -68.33 -5.86 -8.65
C GLU A 134 -68.57 -4.37 -8.41
N LYS A 135 -67.71 -3.49 -8.93
CA LYS A 135 -67.95 -2.05 -8.84
C LYS A 135 -69.27 -1.64 -9.51
N ARG A 136 -69.70 -2.33 -10.57
CA ARG A 136 -70.97 -2.05 -11.26
C ARG A 136 -72.20 -2.58 -10.53
N HIS A 137 -72.14 -3.79 -9.99
CA HIS A 137 -73.32 -4.48 -9.46
C HIS A 137 -73.31 -4.65 -7.93
N GLY A 138 -72.28 -4.18 -7.24
CA GLY A 138 -72.02 -4.47 -5.84
C GLY A 138 -70.96 -5.55 -5.65
N ILE A 139 -70.21 -5.43 -4.56
CA ILE A 139 -69.23 -6.45 -4.13
C ILE A 139 -69.95 -7.78 -3.90
N PHE A 140 -69.31 -8.89 -4.28
CA PHE A 140 -69.85 -10.25 -4.11
C PHE A 140 -71.13 -10.55 -4.90
N SER A 141 -71.61 -9.65 -5.76
CA SER A 141 -72.87 -9.82 -6.50
C SER A 141 -72.88 -11.04 -7.42
N ASN A 142 -71.72 -11.44 -7.94
CA ASN A 142 -71.64 -12.61 -8.81
C ASN A 142 -71.75 -13.95 -8.04
N GLU A 143 -71.53 -13.99 -6.73
CA GLU A 143 -71.67 -15.21 -5.92
C GLU A 143 -73.09 -15.77 -5.98
N LYS A 144 -74.07 -14.87 -6.00
CA LYS A 144 -75.48 -15.24 -6.21
C LYS A 144 -75.72 -15.84 -7.58
N ASN A 145 -75.05 -15.33 -8.61
CA ASN A 145 -75.19 -15.81 -9.99
C ASN A 145 -74.54 -17.16 -10.22
N ILE A 146 -73.53 -17.50 -9.41
CA ILE A 146 -72.85 -18.79 -9.46
C ILE A 146 -73.81 -19.94 -9.14
N LYS A 147 -74.80 -19.71 -8.26
CA LYS A 147 -75.77 -20.72 -7.77
C LYS A 147 -76.98 -20.96 -8.68
N LYS A 148 -77.07 -20.32 -9.86
CA LYS A 148 -78.21 -20.50 -10.76
C LYS A 148 -78.26 -21.92 -11.32
N SER A 149 -79.45 -22.53 -11.33
CA SER A 149 -79.67 -23.93 -11.72
C SER A 149 -79.34 -24.25 -13.18
N ARG A 150 -79.59 -23.29 -14.09
CA ARG A 150 -79.21 -23.38 -15.51
C ARG A 150 -78.05 -22.42 -15.78
N ARG A 151 -76.83 -22.86 -15.51
CA ARG A 151 -75.61 -22.04 -15.66
C ARG A 151 -74.60 -22.74 -16.55
N GLY A 152 -74.02 -22.01 -17.50
CA GLY A 152 -72.98 -22.51 -18.40
C GLY A 152 -73.48 -23.37 -19.56
N LEU A 153 -74.80 -23.42 -19.80
CA LEU A 153 -75.43 -24.24 -20.85
C LEU A 153 -76.43 -23.41 -21.67
N PRO A 154 -75.99 -22.57 -22.64
CA PRO A 154 -74.59 -22.19 -22.91
C PRO A 154 -74.16 -20.92 -22.14
N PHE A 155 -75.11 -20.24 -21.48
CA PHE A 155 -74.87 -18.90 -20.94
C PHE A 155 -74.60 -18.91 -19.44
N ILE A 156 -73.78 -17.96 -19.02
CA ILE A 156 -73.68 -17.52 -17.63
C ILE A 156 -74.51 -16.24 -17.45
N THR A 157 -74.67 -15.78 -16.20
CA THR A 157 -75.17 -14.40 -16.01
C THR A 157 -74.11 -13.43 -16.56
N PRO A 158 -74.46 -12.47 -17.42
CA PRO A 158 -73.49 -11.61 -18.08
C PRO A 158 -72.53 -10.90 -17.11
N LEU A 159 -71.23 -11.06 -17.35
CA LEU A 159 -70.17 -10.37 -16.61
C LEU A 159 -69.83 -9.04 -17.28
N TYR A 160 -70.37 -7.96 -16.75
CA TYR A 160 -70.07 -6.61 -17.22
C TYR A 160 -68.66 -6.16 -16.78
N THR A 161 -67.69 -6.19 -17.70
CA THR A 161 -66.28 -5.81 -17.46
C THR A 161 -65.80 -4.77 -18.46
N ARG A 162 -66.50 -3.64 -18.51
CA ARG A 162 -66.12 -2.49 -19.34
C ARG A 162 -65.27 -1.52 -18.51
N HIS A 163 -64.17 -1.00 -19.06
CA HIS A 163 -63.36 0.00 -18.36
C HIS A 163 -64.24 1.14 -17.83
N MET A 164 -64.03 1.55 -16.57
CA MET A 164 -64.96 2.43 -15.85
C MET A 164 -65.21 3.77 -16.57
N ASN A 165 -64.21 4.30 -17.26
CA ASN A 165 -64.34 5.54 -18.05
C ASN A 165 -65.14 5.37 -19.35
N LEU A 166 -65.63 4.17 -19.63
CA LEU A 166 -66.45 3.85 -20.81
C LEU A 166 -67.87 3.42 -20.42
N TRP A 167 -68.23 3.51 -19.13
CA TRP A 167 -69.55 3.09 -18.64
C TRP A 167 -70.65 4.01 -19.14
N GLU A 168 -71.56 3.45 -19.93
CA GLU A 168 -72.71 4.18 -20.48
C GLU A 168 -73.71 4.72 -19.45
N THR A 169 -73.61 4.31 -18.19
CA THR A 169 -74.54 4.74 -17.12
C THR A 169 -74.08 5.91 -16.28
N ASP A 170 -72.76 6.19 -16.27
CA ASP A 170 -72.13 7.18 -15.39
C ASP A 170 -71.49 8.30 -16.25
N THR A 171 -70.75 7.87 -17.27
CA THR A 171 -70.05 8.79 -18.16
C THR A 171 -70.98 9.48 -19.17
N ASP A 172 -70.54 10.63 -19.67
CA ASP A 172 -71.27 11.45 -20.63
C ASP A 172 -70.34 11.91 -21.78
N ALA A 173 -70.78 12.87 -22.59
CA ALA A 173 -70.00 13.42 -23.69
C ALA A 173 -68.70 14.12 -23.25
N SER A 174 -68.59 14.55 -21.97
CA SER A 174 -67.42 15.26 -21.46
C SER A 174 -66.23 14.34 -21.21
N ASN A 175 -66.46 13.16 -20.63
CA ASN A 175 -65.41 12.25 -20.15
C ASN A 175 -65.35 10.91 -20.91
N ASN A 176 -66.32 10.61 -21.77
CA ASN A 176 -66.33 9.41 -22.60
C ASN A 176 -66.48 9.73 -24.09
N ARG A 177 -65.40 9.42 -24.82
CA ARG A 177 -65.27 9.67 -26.25
C ARG A 177 -66.36 9.03 -27.13
N PHE A 178 -67.05 8.01 -26.65
CA PHE A 178 -68.10 7.33 -27.42
C PHE A 178 -69.41 8.11 -27.43
N PHE A 179 -69.69 8.96 -26.43
CA PHE A 179 -70.91 9.76 -26.39
C PHE A 179 -70.88 11.00 -27.28
N ARG A 180 -69.69 11.49 -27.61
CA ARG A 180 -69.49 12.60 -28.55
C ARG A 180 -69.49 12.19 -30.04
N GLY A 181 -69.94 10.97 -30.34
CA GLY A 181 -70.16 10.53 -31.72
C GLY A 181 -71.29 11.33 -32.34
N TYR A 182 -71.00 12.12 -33.37
CA TYR A 182 -71.98 13.06 -33.93
C TYR A 182 -73.13 12.36 -34.69
N VAL A 183 -72.78 11.56 -35.71
CA VAL A 183 -73.70 11.09 -36.75
C VAL A 183 -74.86 10.27 -36.19
N PHE A 184 -74.62 9.54 -35.10
CA PHE A 184 -75.59 8.73 -34.39
C PHE A 184 -75.49 9.03 -32.89
N GLY A 185 -76.61 9.31 -32.25
CA GLY A 185 -76.73 9.70 -30.84
C GLY A 185 -76.88 11.21 -30.67
N GLN A 186 -75.81 11.97 -30.97
CA GLN A 186 -75.83 13.42 -30.74
C GLN A 186 -76.67 14.19 -31.75
N ARG A 187 -76.68 13.79 -33.03
CA ARG A 187 -77.54 14.43 -34.04
C ARG A 187 -79.01 14.33 -33.65
N GLU A 188 -79.47 13.15 -33.24
CA GLU A 188 -80.84 12.91 -32.79
C GLU A 188 -81.14 13.70 -31.51
N LEU A 189 -80.19 13.78 -30.58
CA LEU A 189 -80.32 14.58 -29.36
C LEU A 189 -80.46 16.07 -29.69
N HIS A 190 -79.63 16.61 -30.59
CA HIS A 190 -79.68 18.03 -30.96
C HIS A 190 -80.95 18.37 -31.77
N GLN A 191 -81.43 17.45 -32.61
CA GLN A 191 -82.74 17.58 -33.28
C GLN A 191 -83.89 17.61 -32.28
N LEU A 192 -83.85 16.72 -31.28
CA LEU A 192 -84.86 16.66 -30.22
C LEU A 192 -84.86 17.91 -29.35
N LEU A 193 -83.68 18.41 -28.98
CA LEU A 193 -83.51 19.60 -28.14
C LEU A 193 -83.68 20.91 -28.93
N GLY A 194 -83.74 20.86 -30.26
CA GLY A 194 -83.81 22.05 -31.11
C GLY A 194 -82.56 22.92 -31.05
N ARG A 195 -81.38 22.30 -30.86
CA ARG A 195 -80.09 23.02 -30.90
C ARG A 195 -79.59 23.13 -32.35
N PRO A 196 -78.98 24.25 -32.76
CA PRO A 196 -78.29 24.31 -34.04
C PRO A 196 -77.09 23.37 -34.02
N HIS A 197 -76.94 22.52 -35.05
CA HIS A 197 -75.97 21.42 -35.05
C HIS A 197 -75.32 21.21 -36.42
N GLY A 198 -74.13 20.63 -36.47
CA GLY A 198 -73.39 20.37 -37.72
C GLY A 198 -72.32 19.28 -37.56
N PHE A 199 -71.77 18.80 -38.68
CA PHE A 199 -70.74 17.75 -38.67
C PHE A 199 -69.46 18.19 -37.95
N GLU A 200 -69.04 19.42 -38.20
CA GLU A 200 -67.90 20.07 -37.55
C GLU A 200 -68.45 21.28 -36.80
N ALA A 201 -68.97 21.03 -35.59
CA ALA A 201 -69.59 22.06 -34.77
C ALA A 201 -68.63 22.63 -33.72
N ASN A 202 -69.01 23.77 -33.13
CA ASN A 202 -68.19 24.46 -32.12
C ASN A 202 -68.02 23.65 -30.82
N ASN A 203 -69.08 22.98 -30.36
CA ASN A 203 -69.05 22.20 -29.14
C ASN A 203 -68.64 20.75 -29.43
N THR A 204 -67.96 20.12 -28.46
CA THR A 204 -67.42 18.76 -28.60
C THR A 204 -68.46 17.68 -28.88
N ASP A 205 -69.75 17.95 -28.68
CA ASP A 205 -70.88 17.05 -28.90
C ASP A 205 -71.56 17.22 -30.28
N GLY A 206 -71.12 18.16 -31.12
CA GLY A 206 -71.71 18.41 -32.43
C GLY A 206 -72.79 19.50 -32.48
N SER A 207 -72.98 20.26 -31.40
CA SER A 207 -73.82 21.46 -31.38
C SER A 207 -73.03 22.74 -31.69
N ASN A 208 -73.65 23.69 -32.38
CA ASN A 208 -73.07 25.02 -32.66
C ASN A 208 -73.41 26.03 -31.57
N ASP A 209 -74.57 25.87 -30.94
CA ASP A 209 -75.10 26.76 -29.90
C ASP A 209 -76.13 26.04 -29.04
N ILE A 210 -76.58 26.72 -27.98
CA ILE A 210 -77.63 26.27 -27.07
C ILE A 210 -79.02 26.41 -27.70
N SER A 211 -80.00 25.65 -27.20
CA SER A 211 -81.39 25.78 -27.64
C SER A 211 -82.06 27.02 -27.04
N ALA A 212 -83.20 27.44 -27.61
CA ALA A 212 -83.98 28.55 -27.06
C ALA A 212 -84.42 28.31 -25.60
N TYR A 213 -84.70 27.06 -25.21
CA TYR A 213 -85.05 26.71 -23.84
C TYR A 213 -83.87 26.87 -22.87
N GLU A 214 -82.68 26.42 -23.29
CA GLU A 214 -81.45 26.53 -22.48
C GLU A 214 -81.00 27.97 -22.33
N MET A 215 -81.22 28.79 -23.36
CA MET A 215 -80.91 30.22 -23.32
C MET A 215 -81.81 30.98 -22.32
N THR A 216 -83.06 30.56 -22.16
CA THR A 216 -84.06 31.28 -21.35
C THR A 216 -84.25 30.70 -19.94
N THR A 217 -83.69 29.53 -19.64
CA THR A 217 -83.91 28.80 -18.38
C THR A 217 -82.61 28.55 -17.63
N ASP A 218 -82.44 29.15 -16.44
CA ASP A 218 -81.34 28.80 -15.54
C ASP A 218 -81.54 27.40 -14.93
N GLN A 219 -80.56 26.52 -15.14
CA GLN A 219 -80.61 25.13 -14.69
C GLN A 219 -79.75 24.86 -13.45
N ARG A 220 -79.02 25.85 -12.89
CA ARG A 220 -78.03 25.64 -11.82
C ARG A 220 -78.57 24.94 -10.56
N TYR A 221 -79.84 25.17 -10.22
CA TYR A 221 -80.50 24.60 -9.04
C TYR A 221 -81.68 23.68 -9.39
N LYS A 222 -81.84 23.34 -10.68
CA LYS A 222 -82.96 22.54 -11.18
C LYS A 222 -82.59 21.05 -11.13
N GLY A 223 -83.54 20.20 -10.75
CA GLY A 223 -83.45 18.74 -10.87
C GLY A 223 -82.99 18.00 -9.60
N ILE A 224 -82.04 18.53 -8.83
CA ILE A 224 -81.53 17.85 -7.62
C ILE A 224 -80.98 18.86 -6.58
N PRO A 225 -81.14 18.64 -5.27
CA PRO A 225 -80.39 19.40 -4.26
C PRO A 225 -78.89 19.09 -4.34
N ARG A 226 -78.03 20.05 -3.94
CA ARG A 226 -76.57 19.82 -3.80
C ARG A 226 -76.33 18.72 -2.76
N PRO A 227 -75.66 17.60 -3.11
CA PRO A 227 -75.38 16.53 -2.17
C PRO A 227 -74.55 17.03 -0.98
N ALA A 228 -74.96 16.72 0.25
CA ALA A 228 -74.27 17.16 1.47
C ALA A 228 -72.81 16.65 1.55
N ILE A 229 -72.51 15.48 0.95
CA ILE A 229 -71.14 14.94 0.87
C ILE A 229 -70.15 15.89 0.18
N THR A 230 -70.64 16.85 -0.60
CA THR A 230 -69.80 17.89 -1.22
C THR A 230 -69.08 18.75 -0.17
N ASN A 231 -69.60 18.84 1.07
CA ASN A 231 -68.94 19.55 2.17
C ASN A 231 -67.62 18.89 2.59
N LEU A 232 -67.48 17.57 2.45
CA LEU A 232 -66.25 16.83 2.80
C LEU A 232 -65.02 17.33 2.04
N HIS A 233 -65.21 17.87 0.83
CA HIS A 233 -64.12 18.50 0.06
C HIS A 233 -63.60 19.79 0.70
N TYR A 234 -64.48 20.58 1.33
CA TYR A 234 -64.15 21.88 1.89
C TYR A 234 -63.83 21.83 3.38
N GLU A 235 -64.24 20.76 4.07
CA GLU A 235 -64.15 20.60 5.53
C GLU A 235 -63.28 19.38 5.87
N PRO A 236 -61.97 19.56 6.14
CA PRO A 236 -61.04 18.48 6.48
C PRO A 236 -61.41 17.72 7.74
N GLU A 237 -62.26 18.30 8.59
CA GLU A 237 -62.76 17.67 9.80
C GLU A 237 -63.42 16.33 9.50
N TRP A 238 -64.11 16.18 8.36
CA TRP A 238 -64.75 14.91 7.98
C TRP A 238 -63.78 13.85 7.43
N ASN A 239 -62.50 14.17 7.20
CA ASN A 239 -61.50 13.26 6.64
C ASN A 239 -60.88 12.37 7.72
N TYR A 240 -61.64 11.39 8.19
CA TYR A 240 -61.18 10.45 9.20
C TYR A 240 -60.58 9.16 8.63
N THR A 241 -59.50 8.70 9.23
CA THR A 241 -59.18 7.27 9.30
C THR A 241 -59.50 6.79 10.70
N LEU A 242 -60.49 5.92 10.83
CA LEU A 242 -60.94 5.43 12.14
C LEU A 242 -59.89 4.54 12.82
N TYR A 243 -58.95 4.01 12.05
CA TYR A 243 -58.02 2.97 12.46
C TYR A 243 -56.57 3.35 12.12
N ARG A 244 -55.60 2.91 12.94
CA ARG A 244 -54.16 3.08 12.66
C ARG A 244 -53.68 2.02 11.67
N ALA A 245 -52.51 2.24 11.07
CA ALA A 245 -51.82 1.17 10.35
C ALA A 245 -51.58 -0.01 11.31
N GLY A 246 -51.95 -1.22 10.90
CA GLY A 246 -51.76 -2.42 11.72
C GLY A 246 -52.94 -2.83 12.60
N THR A 247 -53.89 -1.96 12.97
CA THR A 247 -54.98 -2.33 13.91
C THR A 247 -55.94 -3.39 13.38
N HIS A 248 -55.85 -3.72 12.10
CA HIS A 248 -56.53 -4.85 11.47
C HIS A 248 -55.81 -6.20 11.72
N GLY A 249 -54.82 -6.25 12.62
CA GLY A 249 -54.08 -7.46 12.98
C GLY A 249 -52.70 -7.61 12.34
N SER A 250 -52.14 -6.56 11.73
CA SER A 250 -50.84 -6.56 11.04
C SER A 250 -49.78 -5.69 11.71
N GLN A 251 -49.95 -5.38 13.01
CA GLN A 251 -48.99 -4.59 13.78
C GLN A 251 -47.57 -5.18 13.75
N LEU A 252 -47.46 -6.51 13.66
CA LEU A 252 -46.20 -7.26 13.68
C LEU A 252 -45.65 -7.62 12.29
N SER A 253 -46.22 -7.05 11.21
CA SER A 253 -45.77 -7.38 9.84
C SER A 253 -44.31 -7.00 9.56
N ASN A 254 -43.73 -6.03 10.29
CA ASN A 254 -42.33 -5.67 10.15
C ASN A 254 -41.50 -6.30 11.29
N PRO A 255 -40.69 -7.35 11.00
CA PRO A 255 -39.96 -8.09 12.02
C PRO A 255 -38.88 -7.26 12.74
N ARG A 256 -38.40 -6.17 12.14
CA ARG A 256 -37.36 -5.30 12.70
C ARG A 256 -37.91 -3.98 13.25
N SER A 257 -39.24 -3.83 13.33
CA SER A 257 -39.82 -2.61 13.90
C SER A 257 -39.62 -2.56 15.42
N PRO A 258 -39.38 -1.36 15.99
CA PRO A 258 -39.30 -1.21 17.45
C PRO A 258 -40.54 -1.76 18.17
N LEU A 259 -41.73 -1.58 17.60
CA LEU A 259 -42.98 -2.13 18.13
C LEU A 259 -42.96 -3.66 18.21
N THR A 260 -42.41 -4.34 17.19
CA THR A 260 -42.34 -5.81 17.20
C THR A 260 -41.33 -6.32 18.22
N ALA A 261 -40.20 -5.62 18.39
CA ALA A 261 -39.22 -5.94 19.43
C ALA A 261 -39.81 -5.75 20.84
N GLU A 262 -40.61 -4.71 21.06
CA GLU A 262 -41.29 -4.46 22.35
C GLU A 262 -42.37 -5.52 22.63
N VAL A 263 -43.18 -5.90 21.63
CA VAL A 263 -44.26 -6.89 21.80
C VAL A 263 -43.71 -8.30 22.04
N LEU A 264 -42.64 -8.70 21.34
CA LEU A 264 -42.08 -10.05 21.45
C LEU A 264 -41.04 -10.17 22.58
N GLY A 265 -40.26 -9.13 22.84
CA GLY A 265 -39.08 -9.19 23.69
C GLY A 265 -37.92 -9.96 23.04
N ASP A 266 -36.71 -9.79 23.59
CA ASP A 266 -35.46 -10.29 22.99
C ASP A 266 -35.41 -11.82 22.85
N GLU A 267 -35.96 -12.57 23.82
CA GLU A 267 -35.93 -14.03 23.78
C GLU A 267 -36.82 -14.62 22.67
N LEU A 268 -38.03 -14.09 22.48
CA LEU A 268 -38.87 -14.52 21.36
C LEU A 268 -38.30 -14.06 20.02
N MET A 269 -37.59 -12.93 19.97
CA MET A 269 -36.86 -12.49 18.78
C MET A 269 -35.73 -13.48 18.43
N LYS A 270 -34.96 -13.96 19.41
CA LYS A 270 -33.95 -15.03 19.21
C LYS A 270 -34.58 -16.33 18.72
N ILE A 271 -35.70 -16.75 19.31
CA ILE A 271 -36.42 -17.96 18.87
C ILE A 271 -36.95 -17.80 17.44
N ARG A 272 -37.44 -16.62 17.08
CA ARG A 272 -37.91 -16.32 15.72
C ARG A 272 -36.78 -16.48 14.70
N ASP A 273 -35.59 -15.96 15.02
CA ASP A 273 -34.45 -15.91 14.11
C ASP A 273 -33.55 -17.15 14.20
N ILE A 274 -33.90 -18.17 15.00
CA ILE A 274 -33.12 -19.42 15.12
C ILE A 274 -32.95 -20.12 13.78
N LYS A 275 -33.96 -20.06 12.91
CA LYS A 275 -33.93 -20.70 11.59
C LYS A 275 -32.92 -20.01 10.66
N SER A 276 -32.78 -18.69 10.73
CA SER A 276 -31.81 -17.96 9.91
C SER A 276 -30.38 -18.22 10.41
N PHE A 277 -30.20 -18.31 11.72
CA PHE A 277 -28.96 -18.78 12.34
C PHE A 277 -28.59 -20.20 11.88
N ASP A 278 -29.54 -21.15 11.96
CA ASP A 278 -29.32 -22.55 11.55
C ASP A 278 -29.04 -22.67 10.04
N HIS A 279 -29.68 -21.84 9.20
CA HIS A 279 -29.34 -21.77 7.78
C HIS A 279 -27.89 -21.34 7.56
N CYS A 280 -27.45 -20.27 8.21
CA CYS A 280 -26.08 -19.79 8.12
C CYS A 280 -25.08 -20.83 8.64
N LYS A 281 -25.39 -21.45 9.79
CA LYS A 281 -24.60 -22.55 10.35
C LYS A 281 -24.49 -23.73 9.38
N ALA A 282 -25.60 -24.14 8.74
CA ALA A 282 -25.59 -25.24 7.78
C ALA A 282 -24.68 -24.98 6.57
N TRP A 283 -24.61 -23.72 6.08
CA TRP A 283 -23.67 -23.34 5.04
C TRP A 283 -22.20 -23.50 5.48
N PHE A 284 -21.87 -23.04 6.69
CA PHE A 284 -20.53 -23.19 7.25
C PHE A 284 -20.17 -24.64 7.56
N ASP A 285 -21.08 -25.41 8.16
CA ASP A 285 -20.88 -26.84 8.46
C ASP A 285 -20.61 -27.62 7.16
N ARG A 286 -21.36 -27.32 6.09
CA ARG A 286 -21.15 -27.93 4.78
C ARG A 286 -19.81 -27.50 4.17
N LEU A 287 -19.43 -26.23 4.26
CA LEU A 287 -18.15 -25.73 3.78
C LEU A 287 -16.99 -26.41 4.51
N GLN A 288 -17.04 -26.47 5.85
CA GLN A 288 -16.01 -27.09 6.68
C GLN A 288 -15.87 -28.59 6.37
N TYR A 289 -17.00 -29.29 6.19
CA TYR A 289 -16.99 -30.70 5.78
C TYR A 289 -16.26 -30.90 4.44
N LEU A 290 -16.59 -30.08 3.44
CA LEU A 290 -15.96 -30.18 2.11
C LEU A 290 -14.48 -29.84 2.15
N ILE A 291 -14.09 -28.82 2.92
CA ILE A 291 -12.69 -28.48 3.17
C ILE A 291 -11.97 -29.69 3.79
N LYS A 292 -12.47 -30.25 4.89
CA LYS A 292 -11.85 -31.40 5.56
C LYS A 292 -11.71 -32.62 4.64
N LEU A 293 -12.67 -32.86 3.76
CA LEU A 293 -12.64 -33.97 2.81
C LEU A 293 -11.60 -33.77 1.69
N HIS A 294 -11.47 -32.54 1.18
CA HIS A 294 -10.68 -32.22 -0.02
C HIS A 294 -9.42 -31.40 0.24
N TYR A 295 -9.03 -31.20 1.50
CA TYR A 295 -7.91 -30.34 1.90
C TYR A 295 -6.58 -30.71 1.22
N ASP A 296 -6.27 -32.01 1.14
CA ASP A 296 -5.05 -32.50 0.49
C ASP A 296 -5.10 -32.43 -1.05
N ALA A 297 -6.22 -31.97 -1.63
CA ALA A 297 -6.50 -31.77 -3.07
C ALA A 297 -6.38 -32.99 -3.98
N VAL A 298 -5.58 -34.00 -3.63
CA VAL A 298 -5.30 -35.23 -4.35
C VAL A 298 -5.51 -36.46 -3.44
N GLY A 299 -5.59 -37.65 -4.05
CA GLY A 299 -5.87 -38.91 -3.36
C GLY A 299 -7.31 -39.38 -3.53
N ASP A 300 -7.50 -40.69 -3.39
CA ASP A 300 -8.78 -41.34 -3.68
C ASP A 300 -9.68 -41.37 -2.44
N ILE A 301 -10.97 -41.07 -2.62
CA ILE A 301 -11.99 -41.00 -1.53
C ILE A 301 -13.15 -41.97 -1.73
N GLY A 302 -13.19 -42.67 -2.86
CA GLY A 302 -14.18 -43.68 -3.17
C GLY A 302 -13.69 -44.61 -4.28
N GLU A 303 -14.57 -45.49 -4.76
CA GLU A 303 -14.21 -46.56 -5.71
C GLU A 303 -13.55 -46.03 -7.00
N PHE A 304 -14.10 -44.94 -7.56
CA PHE A 304 -13.57 -44.26 -8.75
C PHE A 304 -13.46 -42.74 -8.57
N LYS A 305 -13.75 -42.24 -7.37
CA LYS A 305 -13.79 -40.80 -7.06
C LYS A 305 -12.53 -40.40 -6.31
N SER A 306 -11.80 -39.42 -6.84
CA SER A 306 -10.70 -38.79 -6.14
C SER A 306 -11.11 -37.47 -5.51
N ARG A 307 -10.20 -36.87 -4.73
CA ARG A 307 -10.37 -35.51 -4.23
C ARG A 307 -10.30 -34.53 -5.41
N HIS A 308 -11.15 -33.50 -5.35
CA HIS A 308 -11.12 -32.38 -6.28
C HIS A 308 -11.35 -31.09 -5.51
N THR A 309 -10.34 -30.22 -5.46
CA THR A 309 -10.44 -28.86 -4.89
C THR A 309 -11.60 -28.06 -5.51
N GLN A 310 -11.93 -28.37 -6.77
CA GLN A 310 -13.05 -27.77 -7.50
C GLN A 310 -14.39 -27.90 -6.75
N HIS A 311 -14.67 -29.03 -6.09
CA HIS A 311 -15.94 -29.18 -5.35
C HIS A 311 -16.07 -28.19 -4.20
N VAL A 312 -14.95 -27.88 -3.51
CA VAL A 312 -14.92 -26.87 -2.46
C VAL A 312 -15.12 -25.48 -3.07
N HIS A 313 -14.42 -25.17 -4.17
CA HIS A 313 -14.52 -23.89 -4.84
C HIS A 313 -15.92 -23.62 -5.39
N GLU A 314 -16.58 -24.59 -6.02
CA GLU A 314 -17.94 -24.44 -6.53
C GLU A 314 -18.95 -24.21 -5.41
N PHE A 315 -18.83 -24.95 -4.30
CA PHE A 315 -19.68 -24.74 -3.14
C PHE A 315 -19.43 -23.37 -2.49
N PHE A 316 -18.17 -22.95 -2.37
CA PHE A 316 -17.83 -21.63 -1.86
C PHE A 316 -18.40 -20.51 -2.74
N VAL A 317 -18.33 -20.65 -4.07
CA VAL A 317 -18.93 -19.69 -5.00
C VAL A 317 -20.45 -19.66 -4.83
N ALA A 318 -21.13 -20.81 -4.69
CA ALA A 318 -22.57 -20.82 -4.42
C ALA A 318 -22.92 -20.13 -3.09
N PHE A 319 -22.12 -20.33 -2.05
CA PHE A 319 -22.31 -19.64 -0.76
C PHE A 319 -22.06 -18.13 -0.91
N HIS A 320 -21.01 -17.73 -1.61
CA HIS A 320 -20.70 -16.32 -1.87
C HIS A 320 -21.78 -15.65 -2.75
N ASP A 321 -22.32 -16.34 -3.75
CA ASP A 321 -23.39 -15.84 -4.61
C ASP A 321 -24.69 -15.66 -3.84
N ALA A 322 -25.00 -16.51 -2.86
CA ALA A 322 -26.15 -16.27 -1.97
C ALA A 322 -26.06 -14.91 -1.27
N LEU A 323 -24.84 -14.50 -0.88
CA LEU A 323 -24.59 -13.22 -0.20
C LEU A 323 -24.52 -12.03 -1.16
N SER A 324 -23.76 -12.17 -2.24
CA SER A 324 -23.32 -11.07 -3.09
C SER A 324 -24.11 -10.93 -4.39
N SER A 325 -24.80 -11.98 -4.85
CA SER A 325 -25.52 -11.93 -6.12
C SER A 325 -26.80 -11.13 -5.99
N PHE A 326 -27.08 -10.31 -7.01
CA PHE A 326 -28.33 -9.57 -7.12
C PHE A 326 -29.53 -10.46 -7.45
N ASP A 327 -29.30 -11.69 -7.91
CA ASP A 327 -30.37 -12.61 -8.28
C ASP A 327 -31.00 -13.29 -7.06
N PHE A 328 -30.20 -13.59 -6.03
CA PHE A 328 -30.67 -14.19 -4.77
C PHE A 328 -30.94 -13.13 -3.70
N GLY A 329 -29.94 -12.28 -3.41
CA GLY A 329 -30.08 -11.21 -2.42
C GLY A 329 -30.27 -11.69 -0.97
N ASP A 330 -29.73 -12.86 -0.58
CA ASP A 330 -29.90 -13.47 0.75
C ASP A 330 -28.98 -12.85 1.82
N SER A 331 -29.06 -11.53 1.97
CA SER A 331 -28.21 -10.75 2.89
C SER A 331 -28.36 -11.11 4.37
N TYR A 332 -29.48 -11.74 4.76
CA TYR A 332 -29.73 -12.19 6.13
C TYR A 332 -28.69 -13.21 6.63
N LEU A 333 -28.05 -13.97 5.71
CA LEU A 333 -27.00 -14.92 6.06
C LEU A 333 -25.77 -14.21 6.65
N PHE A 334 -25.40 -13.05 6.07
CA PHE A 334 -24.24 -12.29 6.52
C PHE A 334 -24.44 -11.71 7.91
N GLU A 335 -25.65 -11.28 8.26
CA GLU A 335 -25.96 -10.78 9.60
C GLU A 335 -25.65 -11.80 10.69
N GLN A 336 -25.74 -13.10 10.39
CA GLN A 336 -25.49 -14.19 11.34
C GLN A 336 -24.00 -14.56 11.46
N PHE A 337 -23.10 -14.01 10.63
CA PHE A 337 -21.68 -14.42 10.57
C PHE A 337 -20.94 -14.27 11.90
N HIS A 338 -21.23 -13.23 12.67
CA HIS A 338 -20.57 -12.97 13.95
C HIS A 338 -20.81 -14.07 14.99
N ALA A 339 -21.92 -14.81 14.88
CA ALA A 339 -22.27 -15.91 15.78
C ALA A 339 -22.10 -17.29 15.14
N ALA A 340 -22.45 -17.44 13.85
CA ALA A 340 -22.48 -18.73 13.18
C ALA A 340 -21.14 -19.17 12.58
N ARG A 341 -20.19 -18.26 12.33
CA ARG A 341 -18.90 -18.58 11.70
C ARG A 341 -17.99 -19.37 12.66
N PRO A 342 -17.52 -20.58 12.28
CA PRO A 342 -16.53 -21.31 13.05
C PRO A 342 -15.20 -20.54 13.13
N SER A 343 -14.54 -20.55 14.29
CA SER A 343 -13.26 -19.85 14.51
C SER A 343 -12.15 -20.33 13.55
N GLU A 344 -12.13 -21.62 13.21
CA GLU A 344 -11.19 -22.23 12.26
C GLU A 344 -11.33 -21.68 10.82
N LEU A 345 -12.52 -21.19 10.45
CA LEU A 345 -12.85 -20.68 9.11
C LEU A 345 -12.79 -19.15 9.03
N THR A 346 -12.18 -18.50 10.02
CA THR A 346 -11.93 -17.04 9.99
C THR A 346 -10.96 -16.66 8.88
N ASP A 347 -9.95 -17.50 8.62
CA ASP A 347 -8.96 -17.31 7.56
C ASP A 347 -9.21 -18.28 6.38
N LEU A 348 -10.37 -18.11 5.75
CA LEU A 348 -10.86 -19.03 4.70
C LEU A 348 -9.95 -19.04 3.47
N PHE A 349 -9.46 -17.88 3.03
CA PHE A 349 -8.55 -17.80 1.88
C PHE A 349 -7.16 -18.35 2.19
N GLY A 350 -6.71 -18.29 3.45
CA GLY A 350 -5.51 -19.01 3.90
C GLY A 350 -5.64 -20.51 3.67
N ILE A 351 -6.80 -21.10 4.01
CA ILE A 351 -7.09 -22.52 3.75
C ILE A 351 -7.07 -22.83 2.24
N PHE A 352 -7.70 -21.98 1.41
CA PHE A 352 -7.68 -22.20 -0.04
C PHE A 352 -6.28 -22.11 -0.64
N LEU A 353 -5.40 -21.25 -0.12
CA LEU A 353 -3.99 -21.21 -0.53
C LEU A 353 -3.24 -22.49 -0.13
N GLU A 354 -3.51 -23.05 1.05
CA GLU A 354 -2.94 -24.34 1.45
C GLU A 354 -3.40 -25.47 0.51
N MET A 355 -4.68 -25.48 0.14
CA MET A 355 -5.24 -26.42 -0.84
C MET A 355 -4.60 -26.27 -2.23
N GLU A 356 -4.30 -25.04 -2.68
CA GLU A 356 -3.54 -24.83 -3.93
C GLU A 356 -2.10 -25.36 -3.83
N SER A 357 -1.50 -25.37 -2.63
CA SER A 357 -0.18 -25.96 -2.44
C SER A 357 -0.21 -27.49 -2.50
N ASN A 358 -1.27 -28.10 -1.95
CA ASN A 358 -1.48 -29.55 -1.98
C ASN A 358 -1.95 -30.04 -3.37
N TYR A 359 -2.58 -29.18 -4.16
CA TYR A 359 -3.02 -29.47 -5.53
C TYR A 359 -1.85 -29.83 -6.46
N VAL A 360 -0.65 -29.33 -6.15
CA VAL A 360 0.55 -29.59 -6.92
C VAL A 360 1.16 -30.92 -6.48
N HIS A 361 0.77 -32.00 -7.17
CA HIS A 361 1.35 -33.32 -6.99
C HIS A 361 1.63 -33.99 -8.35
N GLU A 362 2.85 -34.47 -8.55
CA GLU A 362 3.31 -34.95 -9.87
C GLU A 362 2.54 -36.17 -10.41
N ASP A 363 1.99 -37.02 -9.54
CA ASP A 363 1.24 -38.23 -9.94
C ASP A 363 -0.19 -37.97 -10.44
N TYR A 364 -0.68 -36.74 -10.30
CA TYR A 364 -2.05 -36.36 -10.67
C TYR A 364 -2.05 -35.34 -11.81
N CYS A 365 -3.11 -35.34 -12.61
CA CYS A 365 -3.25 -34.38 -13.71
C CYS A 365 -3.42 -32.95 -13.17
N PRO A 366 -2.62 -31.95 -13.64
CA PRO A 366 -2.66 -30.56 -13.18
C PRO A 366 -3.97 -29.82 -13.46
N ARG A 367 -4.87 -30.43 -14.25
CA ARG A 367 -6.14 -29.82 -14.63
C ARG A 367 -7.30 -30.33 -13.79
N CYS A 368 -7.38 -31.64 -13.59
CA CYS A 368 -8.53 -32.30 -12.96
C CYS A 368 -8.20 -33.07 -11.69
N SER A 369 -6.92 -33.15 -11.28
CA SER A 369 -6.48 -33.88 -10.08
C SER A 369 -6.81 -35.36 -10.05
N LEU A 370 -7.06 -35.99 -11.21
CA LEU A 370 -7.17 -37.45 -11.31
C LEU A 370 -5.78 -38.08 -11.49
N PRO A 371 -5.53 -39.27 -10.91
CA PRO A 371 -4.24 -39.96 -10.98
C PRO A 371 -3.91 -40.43 -12.40
N TYR A 372 -2.68 -40.19 -12.87
CA TYR A 372 -2.24 -40.64 -14.20
C TYR A 372 -2.24 -42.16 -14.36
N SER A 373 -2.04 -42.91 -13.28
CA SER A 373 -1.87 -44.36 -13.30
C SER A 373 -3.17 -45.12 -13.57
N THR A 374 -4.30 -44.65 -13.03
CA THR A 374 -5.58 -45.36 -13.09
C THR A 374 -6.60 -44.70 -14.03
N THR A 375 -6.36 -43.47 -14.51
CA THR A 375 -7.31 -42.74 -15.36
C THR A 375 -6.66 -42.24 -16.66
N ARG A 376 -7.42 -42.17 -17.74
CA ARG A 376 -6.90 -41.80 -19.09
C ARG A 376 -7.30 -40.40 -19.52
N TYR A 377 -8.45 -39.92 -19.04
CA TYR A 377 -9.03 -38.66 -19.47
C TYR A 377 -9.36 -37.75 -18.28
N CYS A 378 -9.38 -36.44 -18.52
CA CYS A 378 -9.80 -35.49 -17.50
C CYS A 378 -11.30 -35.63 -17.22
N GLY A 379 -11.66 -35.77 -15.94
CA GLY A 379 -13.05 -35.91 -15.48
C GLY A 379 -13.61 -37.33 -15.50
N GLU A 380 -12.78 -38.35 -15.79
CA GLU A 380 -13.22 -39.74 -15.70
C GLU A 380 -13.63 -40.08 -14.26
N GLY A 381 -14.85 -40.59 -14.06
CA GLY A 381 -15.37 -40.96 -12.73
C GLY A 381 -15.87 -39.79 -11.85
N ASP A 382 -15.66 -38.53 -12.27
CA ASP A 382 -16.13 -37.35 -11.54
C ASP A 382 -17.50 -36.87 -12.06
N ALA A 383 -18.49 -36.87 -11.16
CA ALA A 383 -19.87 -36.50 -11.48
C ALA A 383 -20.04 -35.01 -11.80
N ASN A 384 -19.23 -34.13 -11.21
CA ASN A 384 -19.34 -32.68 -11.38
C ASN A 384 -18.27 -32.13 -12.31
N THR A 385 -17.62 -33.00 -13.10
CA THR A 385 -16.50 -32.57 -13.91
C THR A 385 -16.93 -31.57 -15.00
N PRO A 386 -16.22 -30.44 -15.15
CA PRO A 386 -16.49 -29.50 -16.23
C PRO A 386 -15.90 -29.99 -17.56
N PHE A 387 -14.99 -30.96 -17.51
CA PHE A 387 -14.20 -31.42 -18.65
C PHE A 387 -14.93 -32.44 -19.53
N ARG A 388 -16.04 -33.02 -19.05
CA ARG A 388 -16.89 -33.95 -19.78
C ARG A 388 -18.35 -33.48 -19.80
N LYS A 389 -18.72 -32.77 -20.86
CA LYS A 389 -20.12 -32.36 -21.13
C LYS A 389 -20.89 -33.46 -21.85
N HIS A 390 -22.22 -33.55 -21.70
CA HIS A 390 -23.08 -34.63 -22.24
C HIS A 390 -22.67 -35.20 -23.62
N ARG A 391 -22.60 -34.38 -24.69
CA ARG A 391 -22.16 -34.79 -26.05
C ARG A 391 -20.75 -34.32 -26.42
N GLY A 392 -19.96 -33.90 -25.43
CA GLY A 392 -18.54 -33.54 -25.59
C GLY A 392 -17.65 -34.76 -25.80
N ARG A 393 -16.45 -34.54 -26.32
CA ARG A 393 -15.40 -35.56 -26.41
C ARG A 393 -14.56 -35.60 -25.13
N TRP A 394 -13.96 -36.74 -24.86
CA TRP A 394 -12.98 -36.88 -23.78
C TRP A 394 -11.69 -36.12 -24.11
N ALA A 395 -11.16 -35.38 -23.14
CA ALA A 395 -9.88 -34.70 -23.23
C ALA A 395 -8.81 -35.54 -22.51
N PRO A 396 -7.66 -35.85 -23.13
CA PRO A 396 -6.59 -36.59 -22.46
C PRO A 396 -6.02 -35.76 -21.30
N HIS A 397 -5.39 -36.45 -20.35
CA HIS A 397 -4.66 -35.78 -19.28
C HIS A 397 -3.55 -34.88 -19.85
N GLN A 398 -3.50 -33.66 -19.36
CA GLN A 398 -2.37 -32.77 -19.58
C GLN A 398 -1.26 -33.14 -18.60
N ARG A 399 -0.01 -32.86 -18.96
CA ARG A 399 1.16 -33.12 -18.12
C ARG A 399 1.60 -31.85 -17.39
N TRP A 400 2.22 -32.03 -16.22
CA TRP A 400 2.90 -30.93 -15.52
C TRP A 400 4.02 -30.34 -16.39
N GLY A 401 4.24 -29.05 -16.21
CA GLY A 401 5.24 -28.28 -16.93
C GLY A 401 5.13 -26.81 -16.55
N ARG A 402 5.99 -25.97 -17.14
CA ARG A 402 6.03 -24.53 -16.83
C ARG A 402 4.66 -23.85 -16.95
N GLU A 403 3.86 -24.26 -17.94
CA GLU A 403 2.49 -23.75 -18.15
C GLU A 403 1.62 -23.97 -16.91
N TRP A 404 1.43 -25.22 -16.49
CA TRP A 404 0.54 -25.57 -15.38
C TRP A 404 1.07 -25.10 -14.02
N TYR A 405 2.38 -25.11 -13.81
CA TYR A 405 2.99 -24.48 -12.64
C TYR A 405 2.70 -22.98 -12.58
N ALA A 406 2.72 -22.27 -13.71
CA ALA A 406 2.35 -20.86 -13.75
C ALA A 406 0.83 -20.65 -13.56
N VAL A 407 -0.02 -21.57 -14.03
CA VAL A 407 -1.48 -21.52 -13.81
C VAL A 407 -1.80 -21.62 -12.32
N VAL A 408 -1.24 -22.60 -11.61
CA VAL A 408 -1.45 -22.75 -10.17
C VAL A 408 -0.95 -21.53 -9.40
N ALA A 409 0.25 -21.04 -9.73
CA ALA A 409 0.76 -19.81 -9.12
C ALA A 409 -0.21 -18.63 -9.33
N ARG A 410 -0.77 -18.45 -10.53
CA ARG A 410 -1.75 -17.38 -10.79
C ARG A 410 -3.08 -17.56 -10.06
N ARG A 411 -3.53 -18.80 -9.82
CA ARG A 411 -4.72 -19.07 -8.98
C ARG A 411 -4.47 -18.64 -7.54
N ALA A 412 -3.32 -19.01 -6.98
CA ALA A 412 -2.92 -18.59 -5.65
C ALA A 412 -2.78 -17.06 -5.55
N GLU A 413 -2.22 -16.39 -6.56
CA GLU A 413 -2.16 -14.92 -6.59
C GLU A 413 -3.56 -14.26 -6.62
N ALA A 414 -4.53 -14.86 -7.32
CA ALA A 414 -5.91 -14.37 -7.33
C ALA A 414 -6.58 -14.55 -5.96
N LEU A 415 -6.38 -15.71 -5.30
CA LEU A 415 -6.86 -15.97 -3.95
C LEU A 415 -6.21 -15.03 -2.92
N TRP A 416 -4.91 -14.75 -3.07
CA TRP A 416 -4.18 -13.79 -2.24
C TRP A 416 -4.84 -12.41 -2.28
N TYR A 417 -5.10 -11.85 -3.46
CA TYR A 417 -5.76 -10.55 -3.54
C TYR A 417 -7.20 -10.59 -3.03
N ARG A 418 -7.94 -11.67 -3.31
CA ARG A 418 -9.31 -11.82 -2.81
C ARG A 418 -9.37 -11.91 -1.28
N ALA A 419 -8.31 -12.40 -0.64
CA ALA A 419 -8.22 -12.50 0.82
C ALA A 419 -8.37 -11.16 1.54
N THR A 420 -8.03 -10.03 0.90
CA THR A 420 -8.21 -8.69 1.48
C THR A 420 -9.27 -7.85 0.77
N GLU A 421 -9.66 -8.21 -0.45
CA GLU A 421 -10.71 -7.53 -1.22
C GLU A 421 -12.13 -7.99 -0.87
N ASP A 422 -12.32 -9.25 -0.45
CA ASP A 422 -13.65 -9.83 -0.23
C ASP A 422 -14.29 -9.28 1.06
N PRO A 423 -15.47 -8.62 0.98
CA PRO A 423 -16.07 -7.97 2.14
C PRO A 423 -16.68 -8.96 3.15
N TYR A 424 -16.96 -10.19 2.73
CA TYR A 424 -17.63 -11.18 3.55
C TYR A 424 -16.64 -12.10 4.24
N PHE A 425 -15.70 -12.67 3.48
CA PHE A 425 -14.75 -13.68 3.96
C PHE A 425 -13.30 -13.19 4.06
N GLY A 426 -13.01 -11.97 3.60
CA GLY A 426 -11.67 -11.40 3.63
C GLY A 426 -11.23 -10.96 5.03
N THR A 427 -9.91 -10.96 5.25
CA THR A 427 -9.24 -10.42 6.43
C THR A 427 -8.80 -8.98 6.16
N PRO A 428 -8.78 -8.08 7.17
CA PRO A 428 -8.41 -6.68 6.96
C PRO A 428 -6.93 -6.48 6.60
N GLN A 429 -6.08 -7.42 7.00
CA GLN A 429 -4.66 -7.52 6.68
C GLN A 429 -4.35 -8.98 6.36
N HIS A 430 -3.23 -9.23 5.67
CA HIS A 430 -2.79 -10.60 5.44
C HIS A 430 -2.40 -11.28 6.75
N THR A 431 -2.67 -12.58 6.85
CA THR A 431 -2.32 -13.40 8.02
C THR A 431 -0.99 -14.11 7.80
N GLN A 432 -0.37 -14.58 8.89
CA GLN A 432 0.81 -15.46 8.83
C GLN A 432 0.52 -16.70 7.97
N ARG A 433 -0.66 -17.31 8.15
CA ARG A 433 -1.11 -18.51 7.44
C ARG A 433 -1.20 -18.29 5.93
N GLN A 434 -1.83 -17.20 5.48
CA GLN A 434 -1.88 -16.84 4.05
C GLN A 434 -0.48 -16.69 3.45
N THR A 435 0.44 -16.09 4.21
CA THR A 435 1.82 -15.82 3.76
C THR A 435 2.63 -17.09 3.60
N GLU A 436 2.59 -17.97 4.60
CA GLU A 436 3.25 -19.28 4.57
C GLU A 436 2.67 -20.16 3.46
N ALA A 437 1.34 -20.18 3.31
CA ALA A 437 0.66 -20.96 2.30
C ALA A 437 1.02 -20.51 0.87
N LEU A 438 1.04 -19.20 0.60
CA LEU A 438 1.44 -18.69 -0.71
C LEU A 438 2.91 -18.97 -1.03
N LEU A 439 3.82 -18.81 -0.06
CA LEU A 439 5.22 -19.20 -0.24
C LEU A 439 5.33 -20.70 -0.56
N ARG A 440 4.58 -21.55 0.14
CA ARG A 440 4.52 -22.99 -0.12
C ARG A 440 4.05 -23.28 -1.54
N VAL A 441 3.05 -22.56 -2.07
CA VAL A 441 2.66 -22.68 -3.49
C VAL A 441 3.83 -22.33 -4.43
N TYR A 442 4.56 -21.25 -4.19
CA TYR A 442 5.73 -20.90 -5.03
C TYR A 442 6.84 -21.95 -4.98
N VAL A 443 7.06 -22.55 -3.80
CA VAL A 443 8.00 -23.67 -3.62
C VAL A 443 7.56 -24.89 -4.42
N GLN A 444 6.32 -25.35 -4.26
CA GLN A 444 5.80 -26.54 -4.96
C GLN A 444 5.71 -26.34 -6.48
N THR A 445 5.35 -25.14 -6.92
CA THR A 445 5.30 -24.80 -8.36
C THR A 445 6.66 -24.48 -8.97
N LYS A 446 7.76 -24.58 -8.20
CA LYS A 446 9.14 -24.35 -8.65
C LYS A 446 9.34 -22.93 -9.24
N GLN A 447 8.63 -21.93 -8.70
CA GLN A 447 8.62 -20.54 -9.17
C GLN A 447 9.69 -19.69 -8.47
N ARG A 448 10.94 -19.84 -8.91
CA ARG A 448 12.11 -19.14 -8.33
C ARG A 448 11.92 -17.63 -8.20
N GLY A 449 11.66 -16.94 -9.31
CA GLY A 449 11.63 -15.46 -9.33
C GLY A 449 10.51 -14.87 -8.49
N LYS A 450 9.33 -15.51 -8.49
CA LYS A 450 8.19 -15.08 -7.66
C LYS A 450 8.45 -15.27 -6.17
N ALA A 451 9.11 -16.36 -5.78
CA ALA A 451 9.47 -16.58 -4.38
C ALA A 451 10.45 -15.49 -3.88
N ILE A 452 11.44 -15.11 -4.70
CA ILE A 452 12.41 -14.05 -4.36
C ILE A 452 11.69 -12.70 -4.20
N ASP A 453 10.87 -12.33 -5.18
CA ASP A 453 10.13 -11.06 -5.17
C ASP A 453 9.13 -11.01 -4.01
N PHE A 454 8.42 -12.12 -3.74
CA PHE A 454 7.49 -12.24 -2.62
C PHE A 454 8.18 -12.11 -1.27
N MET A 455 9.33 -12.77 -1.05
CA MET A 455 10.09 -12.66 0.19
C MET A 455 10.65 -11.25 0.42
N ASN A 456 10.94 -10.50 -0.65
CA ASN A 456 11.34 -9.09 -0.56
C ASN A 456 10.14 -8.16 -0.32
N ALA A 457 9.01 -8.41 -0.97
CA ALA A 457 7.77 -7.67 -0.73
C ALA A 457 7.25 -7.89 0.70
N LEU A 458 7.36 -9.12 1.22
CA LEU A 458 6.97 -9.48 2.58
C LEU A 458 7.73 -8.67 3.63
N ARG A 459 9.07 -8.66 3.56
CA ARG A 459 9.92 -7.94 4.53
C ARG A 459 9.79 -6.41 4.42
N GLY A 460 9.26 -5.91 3.30
CA GLY A 460 8.90 -4.50 3.11
C GLY A 460 7.44 -4.16 3.39
N SER A 461 6.63 -5.15 3.79
CA SER A 461 5.19 -4.98 4.02
C SER A 461 4.90 -4.29 5.36
N LYS A 462 3.72 -3.69 5.48
CA LYS A 462 3.27 -3.05 6.71
C LYS A 462 3.15 -4.08 7.84
N GLU A 463 2.62 -5.26 7.52
CA GLU A 463 2.39 -6.36 8.42
C GLU A 463 3.69 -6.88 9.04
N PHE A 464 4.76 -6.97 8.25
CA PHE A 464 6.07 -7.35 8.75
C PHE A 464 6.67 -6.28 9.67
N LEU A 465 6.57 -5.00 9.30
CA LEU A 465 7.09 -3.88 10.12
C LEU A 465 6.32 -3.72 11.45
N LEU A 466 5.03 -4.08 11.48
CA LEU A 466 4.23 -4.13 12.71
C LEU A 466 4.48 -5.40 13.54
N GLY A 467 5.14 -6.42 12.98
CA GLY A 467 5.37 -7.71 13.62
C GLY A 467 4.16 -8.64 13.62
N SER A 468 3.11 -8.38 12.83
CA SER A 468 1.96 -9.29 12.70
C SER A 468 2.25 -10.50 11.81
N ILE A 469 3.22 -10.38 10.90
CA ILE A 469 3.78 -11.47 10.11
C ILE A 469 5.29 -11.53 10.36
N CYS A 470 5.84 -12.72 10.50
CA CYS A 470 7.27 -12.95 10.61
C CYS A 470 7.74 -14.00 9.60
N ILE A 471 9.02 -13.94 9.20
CA ILE A 471 9.64 -14.99 8.40
C ILE A 471 10.03 -16.11 9.36
N THR A 472 9.32 -17.23 9.31
CA THR A 472 9.60 -18.38 10.16
C THR A 472 10.79 -19.20 9.62
N PRO A 473 11.47 -20.00 10.48
CA PRO A 473 12.54 -20.88 10.02
C PRO A 473 12.11 -21.85 8.91
N GLU A 474 10.87 -22.35 8.96
CA GLU A 474 10.31 -23.25 7.94
C GLU A 474 10.10 -22.56 6.59
N MET A 475 9.62 -21.30 6.59
CA MET A 475 9.56 -20.49 5.37
C MET A 475 10.95 -20.30 4.77
N GLN A 476 11.93 -19.97 5.61
CA GLN A 476 13.29 -19.73 5.15
C GLN A 476 13.93 -21.00 4.57
N GLU A 477 13.81 -22.15 5.26
CA GLU A 477 14.37 -23.42 4.78
C GLU A 477 13.72 -23.86 3.46
N SER A 478 12.39 -23.75 3.34
CA SER A 478 11.68 -24.13 2.11
C SER A 478 12.01 -23.20 0.93
N TYR A 479 12.16 -21.90 1.20
CA TYR A 479 12.65 -20.92 0.24
C TYR A 479 14.08 -21.23 -0.21
N ASP A 480 14.99 -21.50 0.72
CA ASP A 480 16.38 -21.84 0.41
C ASP A 480 16.49 -23.14 -0.40
N ARG A 481 15.69 -24.16 -0.05
CA ARG A 481 15.60 -25.42 -0.80
C ARG A 481 15.11 -25.21 -2.23
N LEU A 482 14.13 -24.32 -2.44
CA LEU A 482 13.68 -23.93 -3.78
C LEU A 482 14.82 -23.26 -4.57
N LEU A 483 15.56 -22.34 -3.94
CA LEU A 483 16.70 -21.67 -4.59
C LEU A 483 17.85 -22.63 -4.92
N ASP A 484 18.06 -23.66 -4.11
CA ASP A 484 19.13 -24.62 -4.35
C ASP A 484 18.78 -25.59 -5.49
N THR A 485 17.51 -25.99 -5.60
CA THR A 485 17.05 -27.05 -6.52
C THR A 485 16.59 -26.54 -7.89
N THR A 486 16.31 -25.24 -8.04
CA THR A 486 15.91 -24.63 -9.32
C THR A 486 17.11 -23.99 -10.03
N PRO A 487 17.09 -23.89 -11.38
CA PRO A 487 18.17 -23.28 -12.14
C PRO A 487 18.25 -21.77 -11.91
N HIS A 488 19.47 -21.27 -11.68
CA HIS A 488 19.80 -19.84 -11.64
C HIS A 488 20.12 -19.33 -13.06
N PRO A 489 19.77 -18.08 -13.43
CA PRO A 489 19.99 -17.58 -14.80
C PRO A 489 21.46 -17.54 -15.24
N HIS A 490 22.39 -17.28 -14.32
CA HIS A 490 23.82 -17.07 -14.64
C HIS A 490 24.78 -18.11 -14.05
N LEU A 491 24.33 -18.96 -13.13
CA LEU A 491 25.18 -19.86 -12.33
C LEU A 491 24.58 -21.27 -12.32
N LEU A 492 25.41 -22.27 -12.07
CA LEU A 492 24.96 -23.63 -11.77
C LEU A 492 24.55 -23.70 -10.29
N THR A 493 23.41 -24.32 -10.01
CA THR A 493 22.86 -24.53 -8.66
C THR A 493 22.99 -26.00 -8.23
N ASN A 494 22.64 -26.32 -6.98
CA ASN A 494 22.67 -27.70 -6.47
C ASN A 494 21.73 -28.65 -7.22
N GLY A 495 20.70 -28.12 -7.89
CA GLY A 495 19.83 -28.89 -8.79
C GLY A 495 20.49 -29.34 -10.09
N PHE A 496 21.63 -28.75 -10.48
CA PHE A 496 22.33 -29.13 -11.70
C PHE A 496 22.99 -30.51 -11.55
N THR A 497 22.64 -31.42 -12.46
CA THR A 497 23.21 -32.77 -12.52
C THR A 497 24.19 -32.84 -13.69
N LEU A 498 25.40 -33.32 -13.44
CA LEU A 498 26.45 -33.43 -14.44
C LEU A 498 26.13 -34.53 -15.45
N GLU A 499 26.17 -34.17 -16.74
CA GLU A 499 25.88 -35.07 -17.86
C GLU A 499 27.17 -35.56 -18.50
N SER A 500 27.44 -36.87 -18.46
CA SER A 500 28.66 -37.45 -19.05
C SER A 500 28.78 -37.19 -20.56
N ASN A 501 27.64 -37.14 -21.27
CA ASN A 501 27.59 -36.86 -22.70
C ASN A 501 27.91 -35.40 -23.06
N ALA A 502 27.90 -34.46 -22.09
CA ALA A 502 28.25 -33.07 -22.34
C ALA A 502 29.72 -32.89 -22.74
N ALA A 503 30.59 -33.86 -22.43
CA ALA A 503 31.99 -33.90 -22.83
C ALA A 503 32.21 -33.77 -24.35
N LYS A 504 31.21 -34.11 -25.17
CA LYS A 504 31.23 -33.88 -26.62
C LYS A 504 31.39 -32.40 -27.00
N TYR A 505 30.97 -31.50 -26.11
CA TYR A 505 31.03 -30.05 -26.32
C TYR A 505 31.99 -29.36 -25.33
N THR A 506 32.04 -29.83 -24.08
CA THR A 506 32.85 -29.22 -23.02
C THR A 506 34.30 -29.67 -23.05
N GLY A 507 34.59 -30.81 -23.69
CA GLY A 507 35.92 -31.44 -23.73
C GLY A 507 36.29 -32.23 -22.47
N GLU A 508 35.51 -32.15 -21.39
CA GLU A 508 35.81 -32.80 -20.11
C GLU A 508 34.57 -33.46 -19.51
N VAL A 509 34.72 -34.72 -19.05
CA VAL A 509 33.62 -35.54 -18.52
C VAL A 509 33.33 -35.24 -17.06
N GLN A 510 34.34 -34.94 -16.24
CA GLN A 510 34.20 -34.93 -14.78
C GLN A 510 33.92 -33.54 -14.17
N LYS A 511 34.21 -32.46 -14.91
CA LYS A 511 34.02 -31.09 -14.44
C LYS A 511 32.70 -30.52 -14.94
N VAL A 512 32.18 -29.55 -14.19
CA VAL A 512 31.01 -28.79 -14.59
C VAL A 512 31.32 -27.89 -15.79
N PRO A 513 30.35 -27.61 -16.67
CA PRO A 513 30.53 -26.79 -17.87
C PRO A 513 30.58 -25.27 -17.58
N PHE A 514 31.14 -24.86 -16.44
CA PHE A 514 31.23 -23.46 -16.04
C PHE A 514 32.40 -23.22 -15.08
N SER A 515 33.24 -22.23 -15.39
CA SER A 515 34.35 -21.81 -14.53
C SER A 515 34.03 -20.47 -13.84
N PRO A 516 33.88 -20.45 -12.49
CA PRO A 516 33.66 -19.22 -11.72
C PRO A 516 34.72 -18.14 -11.97
N LEU A 517 35.98 -18.56 -12.12
CA LEU A 517 37.11 -17.67 -12.40
C LEU A 517 36.97 -17.00 -13.77
N GLN A 518 36.64 -17.77 -14.82
CA GLN A 518 36.44 -17.23 -16.15
C GLN A 518 35.27 -16.25 -16.17
N PHE A 519 34.16 -16.62 -15.51
CA PHE A 519 32.99 -15.74 -15.38
C PHE A 519 33.34 -14.41 -14.70
N ARG A 520 34.12 -14.43 -13.61
CA ARG A 520 34.61 -13.22 -12.93
C ARG A 520 35.46 -12.32 -13.84
N ILE A 521 36.30 -12.91 -14.69
CA ILE A 521 37.12 -12.16 -15.66
C ILE A 521 36.22 -11.54 -16.74
N ASP A 522 35.25 -12.30 -17.24
CA ASP A 522 34.27 -11.80 -18.21
C ASP A 522 33.40 -10.68 -17.64
N MET A 523 33.05 -10.74 -16.34
CA MET A 523 32.38 -9.64 -15.65
C MET A 523 33.21 -8.36 -15.64
N GLU A 524 34.52 -8.43 -15.38
CA GLU A 524 35.41 -7.26 -15.42
C GLU A 524 35.51 -6.68 -16.84
N MET A 525 35.65 -7.56 -17.83
CA MET A 525 35.63 -7.16 -19.24
C MET A 525 34.32 -6.46 -19.62
N ASN A 526 33.18 -6.97 -19.15
CA ASN A 526 31.88 -6.36 -19.39
C ASN A 526 31.70 -5.02 -18.67
N LYS A 527 32.29 -4.84 -17.49
CA LYS A 527 32.33 -3.54 -16.78
C LYS A 527 33.06 -2.49 -17.62
N TYR A 528 34.24 -2.81 -18.15
CA TYR A 528 34.98 -1.90 -19.03
C TYR A 528 34.25 -1.63 -20.36
N ARG A 529 33.66 -2.65 -20.98
CA ARG A 529 32.84 -2.49 -22.19
C ARG A 529 31.60 -1.62 -21.94
N ARG A 530 30.99 -1.72 -20.75
CA ARG A 530 29.87 -0.84 -20.34
C ARG A 530 30.32 0.61 -20.27
N GLN A 531 31.41 0.89 -19.55
CA GLN A 531 31.97 2.24 -19.46
C GLN A 531 32.32 2.82 -20.85
N GLN A 532 32.97 2.05 -21.72
CA GLN A 532 33.25 2.44 -23.11
C GLN A 532 31.96 2.77 -23.88
N LYS A 533 30.90 1.99 -23.69
CA LYS A 533 29.60 2.21 -24.33
C LYS A 533 28.93 3.47 -23.79
N GLU A 534 28.98 3.72 -22.48
CA GLU A 534 28.28 4.80 -21.78
C GLU A 534 28.99 6.16 -21.83
N GLU A 535 30.30 6.19 -21.67
CA GLU A 535 31.09 7.43 -21.66
C GLU A 535 31.85 7.67 -22.96
N GLY A 536 32.04 6.62 -23.76
CA GLY A 536 32.76 6.69 -25.03
C GLY A 536 34.27 6.47 -24.94
N ALA A 537 34.81 6.51 -23.72
CA ALA A 537 36.18 6.21 -23.36
C ALA A 537 36.19 5.50 -21.98
N VAL A 538 37.34 4.93 -21.64
CA VAL A 538 37.57 4.18 -20.40
C VAL A 538 38.80 4.75 -19.71
N ARG A 539 38.82 4.77 -18.38
CA ARG A 539 40.05 5.07 -17.65
C ARG A 539 40.94 3.85 -17.63
N VAL A 540 42.20 4.02 -18.03
CA VAL A 540 43.19 2.95 -17.94
C VAL A 540 43.34 2.56 -16.45
N PRO A 541 43.29 1.27 -16.08
CA PRO A 541 43.53 0.88 -14.70
C PRO A 541 44.95 1.28 -14.25
N PRO A 542 45.14 1.67 -12.98
CA PRO A 542 46.47 1.92 -12.43
C PRO A 542 47.38 0.69 -12.58
N ALA A 543 48.68 0.89 -12.80
CA ALA A 543 49.61 -0.22 -13.04
C ALA A 543 49.69 -1.23 -11.87
N MET A 544 49.41 -0.79 -10.65
CA MET A 544 49.37 -1.63 -9.45
C MET A 544 48.07 -2.45 -9.31
N TRP A 545 47.03 -2.14 -10.08
CA TRP A 545 45.74 -2.80 -10.00
C TRP A 545 45.81 -4.25 -10.49
N ARG A 546 45.31 -5.18 -9.68
CA ARG A 546 45.17 -6.59 -10.04
C ARG A 546 43.80 -7.10 -9.65
N ILE A 547 43.19 -7.93 -10.50
CA ILE A 547 41.94 -8.60 -10.17
C ILE A 547 42.19 -9.56 -9.01
N ASP A 548 41.50 -9.34 -7.89
CA ASP A 548 41.59 -10.21 -6.73
C ASP A 548 40.78 -11.50 -6.98
N THR A 549 41.47 -12.59 -7.26
CA THR A 549 40.86 -13.91 -7.50
C THR A 549 40.93 -14.82 -6.27
N SER A 550 41.43 -14.33 -5.13
CA SER A 550 41.71 -15.15 -3.94
C SER A 550 40.45 -15.71 -3.28
N ALA A 551 39.33 -14.97 -3.35
CA ALA A 551 38.04 -15.38 -2.79
C ALA A 551 37.27 -16.40 -3.65
N ILE A 552 37.69 -16.64 -4.89
CA ILE A 552 36.94 -17.49 -5.83
C ILE A 552 37.23 -18.96 -5.55
N VAL A 553 36.16 -19.72 -5.29
CA VAL A 553 36.23 -21.18 -5.16
C VAL A 553 35.64 -21.87 -6.41
N PRO A 554 36.19 -23.01 -6.85
CA PRO A 554 35.60 -23.79 -7.93
C PRO A 554 34.35 -24.54 -7.45
N TYR A 555 33.53 -24.98 -8.41
CA TYR A 555 32.42 -25.88 -8.14
C TYR A 555 32.91 -27.25 -7.64
N LYS A 556 32.29 -27.72 -6.55
CA LYS A 556 32.43 -29.07 -6.00
C LYS A 556 31.24 -29.91 -6.43
N VAL A 557 31.51 -31.12 -6.93
CA VAL A 557 30.49 -32.07 -7.38
C VAL A 557 30.50 -33.28 -6.45
N ASP A 558 29.33 -33.71 -5.99
CA ASP A 558 29.19 -34.97 -5.27
C ASP A 558 29.46 -36.13 -6.24
N PRO A 559 30.48 -36.97 -6.01
CA PRO A 559 30.78 -38.09 -6.89
C PRO A 559 29.64 -39.12 -6.96
N LYS A 560 28.78 -39.22 -5.94
CA LYS A 560 27.65 -40.18 -5.88
C LYS A 560 26.44 -39.68 -6.64
N THR A 561 25.92 -38.50 -6.32
CA THR A 561 24.71 -37.94 -6.96
C THR A 561 25.00 -37.21 -8.27
N LYS A 562 26.29 -36.93 -8.57
CA LYS A 562 26.74 -36.11 -9.71
C LYS A 562 26.15 -34.69 -9.72
N ARG A 563 25.78 -34.16 -8.55
CA ARG A 563 25.24 -32.80 -8.40
C ARG A 563 26.26 -31.83 -7.84
N VAL A 564 26.07 -30.54 -8.14
CA VAL A 564 26.82 -29.45 -7.50
C VAL A 564 26.41 -29.37 -6.02
N ILE A 565 27.37 -29.14 -5.12
CA ILE A 565 27.10 -29.05 -3.67
C ILE A 565 27.18 -27.61 -3.15
N ASN A 566 28.14 -26.82 -3.66
CA ASN A 566 28.57 -25.56 -3.04
C ASN A 566 28.25 -24.32 -3.89
N TRP A 567 27.09 -24.28 -4.56
CA TRP A 567 26.75 -23.16 -5.45
C TRP A 567 26.73 -21.79 -4.76
N ARG A 568 26.34 -21.74 -3.47
CA ARG A 568 26.32 -20.51 -2.66
C ARG A 568 27.73 -20.00 -2.35
N GLU A 569 28.66 -20.90 -1.98
CA GLU A 569 30.08 -20.54 -1.80
C GLU A 569 30.67 -19.96 -3.09
N VAL A 570 30.29 -20.53 -4.24
CA VAL A 570 30.72 -20.04 -5.55
C VAL A 570 30.15 -18.65 -5.84
N LYS A 571 28.85 -18.43 -5.63
CA LYS A 571 28.22 -17.09 -5.79
C LYS A 571 28.92 -16.07 -4.89
N GLU A 572 28.99 -16.34 -3.59
CA GLU A 572 29.61 -15.46 -2.60
C GLU A 572 31.08 -15.14 -2.92
N GLY A 573 31.86 -16.15 -3.36
CA GLY A 573 33.26 -15.96 -3.75
C GLY A 573 33.43 -15.02 -4.95
N ILE A 574 32.56 -15.13 -5.97
CA ILE A 574 32.56 -14.21 -7.11
C ILE A 574 32.16 -12.80 -6.67
N GLU A 575 31.12 -12.66 -5.84
CA GLU A 575 30.64 -11.35 -5.37
C GLU A 575 31.70 -10.63 -4.52
N LYS A 576 32.33 -11.33 -3.57
CA LYS A 576 33.45 -10.81 -2.76
C LYS A 576 34.64 -10.37 -3.64
N SER A 577 35.01 -11.20 -4.61
CA SER A 577 36.07 -10.89 -5.58
C SER A 577 35.74 -9.70 -6.47
N PHE A 578 34.47 -9.50 -6.84
CA PHE A 578 34.04 -8.39 -7.68
C PHE A 578 34.00 -7.05 -6.93
N LEU A 579 33.57 -7.07 -5.67
CA LEU A 579 33.49 -5.87 -4.81
C LEU A 579 34.86 -5.42 -4.27
N SER A 580 35.85 -6.31 -4.26
CA SER A 580 37.24 -5.96 -3.93
C SER A 580 37.82 -4.98 -4.96
N THR A 581 38.47 -3.91 -4.49
CA THR A 581 39.02 -2.87 -5.38
C THR A 581 40.19 -3.39 -6.22
N GLY A 582 40.96 -4.36 -5.71
CA GLY A 582 42.17 -4.89 -6.36
C GLY A 582 43.39 -3.96 -6.28
N LEU A 583 43.31 -2.86 -5.53
CA LEU A 583 44.41 -1.92 -5.31
C LEU A 583 45.02 -2.09 -3.91
N PRO A 584 46.36 -2.13 -3.79
CA PRO A 584 47.02 -2.22 -2.49
C PRO A 584 47.18 -0.82 -1.84
N LYS A 585 47.71 -0.76 -0.61
CA LYS A 585 47.86 0.47 0.19
C LYS A 585 48.72 1.51 -0.53
N GLU A 586 49.76 1.09 -1.25
CA GLU A 586 50.73 1.98 -1.90
C GLU A 586 50.16 2.76 -3.10
N ALA A 587 48.95 2.41 -3.55
CA ALA A 587 48.27 3.13 -4.64
C ALA A 587 47.62 4.46 -4.20
N TYR A 588 47.46 4.68 -2.90
CA TYR A 588 46.79 5.84 -2.32
C TYR A 588 47.80 6.84 -1.75
N THR A 589 47.43 8.11 -1.65
CA THR A 589 48.24 9.07 -0.87
C THR A 589 48.10 8.78 0.63
N GLY A 590 49.05 9.27 1.43
CA GLY A 590 48.98 9.12 2.90
C GLY A 590 47.71 9.72 3.49
N SER A 591 47.28 10.87 2.97
CA SER A 591 46.03 11.56 3.32
C SER A 591 44.78 10.75 2.95
N GLU A 592 44.71 10.20 1.74
CA GLU A 592 43.60 9.34 1.31
C GLU A 592 43.52 8.07 2.16
N TRP A 593 44.66 7.44 2.43
CA TRP A 593 44.69 6.23 3.24
C TRP A 593 44.23 6.50 4.67
N ARG A 594 44.67 7.61 5.27
CA ARG A 594 44.22 8.06 6.60
C ARG A 594 42.70 8.26 6.62
N GLU A 595 42.15 8.99 5.66
CA GLU A 595 40.70 9.22 5.55
C GLU A 595 39.94 7.90 5.34
N MET A 596 40.43 7.00 4.48
CA MET A 596 39.81 5.68 4.27
C MET A 596 39.75 4.85 5.56
N LEU A 597 40.82 4.83 6.36
CA LEU A 597 40.85 4.12 7.63
C LEU A 597 39.86 4.73 8.62
N HIS A 598 39.82 6.06 8.70
CA HIS A 598 38.90 6.80 9.56
C HIS A 598 37.43 6.53 9.20
N LEU A 599 37.07 6.60 7.92
CA LEU A 599 35.71 6.34 7.44
C LEU A 599 35.30 4.87 7.68
N LYS A 600 36.21 3.91 7.48
CA LYS A 600 35.96 2.50 7.83
C LYS A 600 35.65 2.34 9.31
N SER A 601 36.40 3.02 10.18
CA SER A 601 36.16 3.01 11.63
C SER A 601 34.80 3.64 11.99
N ILE A 602 34.45 4.78 11.38
CA ILE A 602 33.15 5.43 11.58
C ILE A 602 32.00 4.51 11.18
N ILE A 603 32.04 3.96 9.96
CA ILE A 603 30.98 3.10 9.44
C ILE A 603 30.80 1.86 10.33
N ALA A 604 31.89 1.23 10.74
CA ALA A 604 31.85 0.06 11.62
C ALA A 604 31.28 0.39 13.02
N GLY A 605 31.62 1.57 13.58
CA GLY A 605 31.16 2.01 14.90
C GLY A 605 29.79 2.68 14.93
N ARG A 606 29.25 3.08 13.77
CA ARG A 606 28.04 3.92 13.64
C ARG A 606 26.83 3.34 14.38
N ALA A 607 26.55 2.05 14.20
CA ALA A 607 25.40 1.39 14.82
C ALA A 607 25.49 1.37 16.37
N ALA A 608 26.66 1.07 16.91
CA ALA A 608 26.89 1.09 18.35
C ALA A 608 26.78 2.51 18.92
N LYS A 609 27.30 3.52 18.20
CA LYS A 609 27.18 4.93 18.57
C LYS A 609 25.72 5.38 18.57
N ALA A 610 24.95 5.02 17.55
CA ALA A 610 23.51 5.33 17.46
C ALA A 610 22.72 4.74 18.64
N ALA A 611 22.96 3.47 18.99
CA ALA A 611 22.29 2.82 20.13
C ALA A 611 22.64 3.46 21.49
N GLU A 612 23.88 3.93 21.67
CA GLU A 612 24.28 4.69 22.86
C GLU A 612 23.59 6.06 22.91
N LEU A 613 23.53 6.79 21.79
CA LEU A 613 22.88 8.09 21.69
C LEU A 613 21.37 8.00 21.98
N GLU A 614 20.69 6.97 21.46
CA GLU A 614 19.27 6.73 21.73
C GLU A 614 19.00 6.46 23.22
N ARG A 615 19.83 5.63 23.87
CA ARG A 615 19.74 5.37 25.33
C ARG A 615 19.97 6.64 26.16
N ARG A 616 20.92 7.48 25.77
CA ARG A 616 21.16 8.79 26.42
C ARG A 616 19.97 9.71 26.26
N LEU A 617 19.46 9.87 25.04
CA LEU A 617 18.29 10.70 24.76
C LEU A 617 17.06 10.24 25.55
N HIS A 618 16.83 8.93 25.66
CA HIS A 618 15.76 8.39 26.49
C HIS A 618 15.95 8.77 27.98
N THR A 619 17.17 8.61 28.50
CA THR A 619 17.52 8.97 29.88
C THR A 619 17.32 10.47 30.15
N ASP A 620 17.74 11.32 29.22
CA ASP A 620 17.60 12.78 29.33
C ASP A 620 16.11 13.19 29.28
N LYS A 621 15.31 12.58 28.41
CA LYS A 621 13.85 12.78 28.37
C LYS A 621 13.17 12.36 29.68
N VAL A 622 13.58 11.25 30.29
CA VAL A 622 13.06 10.82 31.59
C VAL A 622 13.41 11.83 32.68
N LYS A 623 14.66 12.31 32.75
CA LYS A 623 15.07 13.39 33.67
C LYS A 623 14.23 14.66 33.49
N LEU A 624 13.92 15.05 32.25
CA LEU A 624 13.04 16.19 31.98
C LEU A 624 11.63 16.00 32.55
N LEU A 625 11.04 14.81 32.38
CA LEU A 625 9.71 14.49 32.91
C LEU A 625 9.70 14.49 34.45
N GLU A 626 10.79 14.05 35.08
CA GLU A 626 10.95 14.11 36.55
C GLU A 626 11.08 15.54 37.08
N VAL A 627 11.78 16.42 36.37
CA VAL A 627 11.88 17.85 36.74
C VAL A 627 10.51 18.53 36.56
N ALA A 628 9.80 18.23 35.47
CA ALA A 628 8.45 18.77 35.21
C ALA A 628 7.40 18.26 36.24
N SER A 629 7.52 17.02 36.72
CA SER A 629 6.62 16.49 37.74
C SER A 629 6.84 17.14 39.11
N LYS A 630 8.08 17.51 39.44
CA LYS A 630 8.42 18.28 40.66
C LYS A 630 7.97 19.75 40.56
N SER A 631 7.95 20.35 39.37
CA SER A 631 7.53 21.75 39.18
C SER A 631 6.01 21.94 39.09
N LYS A 632 5.21 20.88 38.90
CA LYS A 632 3.73 20.94 38.89
C LYS A 632 3.11 21.45 40.20
N ILE A 633 3.87 21.48 41.30
CA ILE A 633 3.42 22.00 42.60
C ILE A 633 3.47 23.55 42.63
N ALA A 634 4.08 24.21 41.62
CA ALA A 634 4.26 25.67 41.58
C ALA A 634 3.56 26.40 40.41
N SER A 635 2.74 25.71 39.61
CA SER A 635 2.17 26.27 38.36
C SER A 635 0.77 26.86 38.53
N GLU A 636 0.65 28.07 39.08
CA GLU A 636 -0.57 28.89 38.88
C GLU A 636 -0.31 30.31 38.36
N THR A 637 0.91 30.84 38.41
CA THR A 637 1.17 32.22 37.98
C THR A 637 2.61 32.38 37.49
N ASN A 638 2.80 32.17 36.18
CA ASN A 638 3.72 32.90 35.29
C ASN A 638 3.95 32.06 34.02
N THR A 639 3.89 32.75 32.89
CA THR A 639 4.09 32.29 31.51
C THR A 639 5.05 31.11 31.40
N SER A 640 4.55 30.01 30.85
CA SER A 640 5.25 28.74 30.64
C SER A 640 6.38 28.86 29.61
N THR A 641 7.52 29.43 29.99
CA THR A 641 8.79 29.21 29.29
C THR A 641 9.31 27.83 29.72
N SER A 642 9.41 26.91 28.77
CA SER A 642 9.91 25.56 29.02
C SER A 642 11.32 25.64 29.62
N SER A 643 11.56 24.95 30.74
CA SER A 643 12.87 24.87 31.39
C SER A 643 13.91 24.05 30.60
N SER A 644 13.53 23.49 29.46
CA SER A 644 14.40 22.75 28.56
C SER A 644 13.93 22.84 27.11
N ILE A 645 14.82 22.50 26.18
CA ILE A 645 14.54 22.37 24.75
C ILE A 645 15.21 21.11 24.17
N ILE A 646 14.53 20.45 23.22
CA ILE A 646 15.13 19.38 22.41
C ILE A 646 15.61 20.01 21.10
N PHE A 647 16.92 20.03 20.86
CA PHE A 647 17.51 20.69 19.71
C PHE A 647 18.61 19.82 19.06
N PRO A 648 18.83 19.89 17.73
CA PRO A 648 19.86 19.10 17.07
C PRO A 648 21.27 19.63 17.39
N ASP A 649 22.12 18.70 17.77
CA ASP A 649 23.57 18.81 17.92
C ASP A 649 24.26 18.11 16.72
N LYS A 650 25.59 18.05 16.71
CA LYS A 650 26.43 17.33 15.75
C LYS A 650 26.02 15.87 15.57
N ASP A 651 25.74 15.16 16.68
CA ASP A 651 25.51 13.71 16.69
C ASP A 651 24.03 13.29 16.65
N GLY A 652 23.11 14.19 16.99
CA GLY A 652 21.69 13.86 17.10
C GLY A 652 20.87 14.93 17.81
N TYR A 653 19.62 14.60 18.13
CA TYR A 653 18.79 15.45 19.00
C TYR A 653 19.19 15.26 20.45
N HIS A 654 19.44 16.36 21.15
CA HIS A 654 19.77 16.37 22.57
C HIS A 654 18.86 17.32 23.35
N VAL A 655 18.83 17.12 24.66
CA VAL A 655 18.14 17.98 25.61
C VAL A 655 19.10 19.04 26.14
N PHE A 656 18.70 20.31 26.09
CA PHE A 656 19.41 21.43 26.67
C PHE A 656 18.58 22.07 27.78
N ASP A 657 19.23 22.43 28.89
CA ASP A 657 18.63 23.21 29.97
C ASP A 657 18.58 24.69 29.57
N THR A 658 17.38 25.26 29.63
CA THR A 658 17.09 26.66 29.26
C THR A 658 16.64 27.50 30.45
N SER A 659 16.76 26.96 31.66
CA SER A 659 16.43 27.70 32.87
C SER A 659 17.31 28.93 33.03
N VAL A 660 16.71 30.02 33.51
CA VAL A 660 17.41 31.29 33.77
C VAL A 660 18.58 31.08 34.75
N ALA A 661 18.45 30.14 35.69
CA ALA A 661 19.50 29.79 36.64
C ALA A 661 20.75 29.22 35.96
N SER A 662 20.57 28.39 34.92
CA SER A 662 21.66 27.77 34.17
C SER A 662 22.31 28.72 33.17
N LEU A 663 21.56 29.68 32.61
CA LEU A 663 22.05 30.64 31.62
C LEU A 663 22.72 31.89 32.23
N ARG A 664 22.22 32.39 33.37
CA ARG A 664 22.72 33.60 34.03
C ARG A 664 24.25 33.62 34.25
N PRO A 665 24.93 32.52 34.62
CA PRO A 665 26.39 32.50 34.79
C PRO A 665 27.16 32.93 33.53
N PHE A 666 26.60 32.70 32.34
CA PHE A 666 27.22 33.05 31.06
C PHE A 666 27.00 34.52 30.66
N GLY A 667 26.22 35.29 31.42
CA GLY A 667 25.85 36.66 31.05
C GLY A 667 24.73 36.74 30.01
N VAL A 668 23.94 35.67 29.89
CA VAL A 668 22.85 35.55 28.91
C VAL A 668 21.48 35.59 29.60
N SER A 669 20.53 36.28 28.99
CA SER A 669 19.18 36.48 29.53
C SER A 669 18.32 35.21 29.48
N GLN A 670 18.18 34.60 28.30
CA GLN A 670 17.33 33.42 28.07
C GLN A 670 17.70 32.67 26.78
N SER A 671 17.14 31.48 26.58
CA SER A 671 17.24 30.75 25.32
C SER A 671 16.59 31.54 24.17
N GLY A 672 17.15 31.47 22.98
CA GLY A 672 16.70 32.21 21.80
C GLY A 672 17.26 33.62 21.69
N ALA A 673 18.04 34.10 22.67
CA ALA A 673 18.73 35.38 22.60
C ALA A 673 19.71 35.40 21.43
N VAL A 674 19.52 36.35 20.50
CA VAL A 674 20.43 36.63 19.39
C VAL A 674 21.54 37.54 19.91
N PHE A 675 22.78 37.20 19.60
CA PHE A 675 23.94 37.94 20.07
C PHE A 675 25.00 38.10 18.98
N GLN A 676 25.73 39.21 19.06
CA GLN A 676 27.00 39.38 18.38
C GLN A 676 28.13 39.11 19.36
N SER A 677 29.20 38.47 18.90
CA SER A 677 30.40 38.25 19.70
C SER A 677 31.66 38.59 18.93
N VAL A 678 32.64 39.14 19.64
CA VAL A 678 34.03 39.25 19.15
C VAL A 678 34.87 38.24 19.93
N THR A 679 35.64 37.43 19.20
CA THR A 679 36.53 36.40 19.77
C THR A 679 37.96 36.56 19.25
N HIS A 680 38.91 36.04 20.01
CA HIS A 680 40.30 35.95 19.59
C HIS A 680 40.59 34.56 19.00
N THR A 681 40.90 34.51 17.71
CA THR A 681 41.20 33.27 16.96
C THR A 681 42.62 33.28 16.39
N TYR A 682 43.06 32.14 15.86
CA TYR A 682 44.35 32.04 15.18
C TYR A 682 44.29 32.78 13.84
N PRO A 683 45.24 33.68 13.52
CA PRO A 683 45.27 34.33 12.20
C PRO A 683 45.36 33.33 11.04
N SER A 684 46.04 32.20 11.26
CA SER A 684 46.11 31.10 10.31
C SER A 684 45.96 29.78 11.07
N PRO A 685 44.73 29.26 11.23
CA PRO A 685 44.50 28.01 11.96
C PRO A 685 45.11 26.79 11.26
N HIS A 686 45.37 26.87 9.95
CA HIS A 686 46.01 25.80 9.19
C HIS A 686 47.52 25.64 9.47
N ALA A 687 48.15 26.64 10.09
CA ALA A 687 49.59 26.70 10.30
C ALA A 687 49.94 27.56 11.53
N VAL A 688 49.66 27.04 12.72
CA VAL A 688 49.97 27.69 13.99
C VAL A 688 51.40 27.36 14.41
N PRO A 689 52.32 28.35 14.45
CA PRO A 689 53.70 28.12 14.83
C PRO A 689 53.83 27.96 16.36
N TYR A 690 54.43 26.87 16.79
CA TYR A 690 54.77 26.62 18.19
C TYR A 690 56.22 26.14 18.32
N ASN A 691 56.95 26.72 19.27
CA ASN A 691 58.35 26.39 19.52
C ASN A 691 58.37 25.51 20.76
N ASP A 692 58.63 24.22 20.59
CA ASP A 692 58.70 23.30 21.72
C ASP A 692 60.13 23.29 22.29
N PRO A 693 60.35 23.79 23.52
CA PRO A 693 61.66 23.79 24.14
C PRO A 693 62.15 22.38 24.49
N VAL A 694 61.25 21.40 24.70
CA VAL A 694 61.61 20.05 25.14
C VAL A 694 62.18 19.25 23.97
N HIS A 695 61.46 19.25 22.84
CA HIS A 695 61.91 18.56 21.62
C HIS A 695 62.93 19.35 20.81
N GLY A 696 63.12 20.64 21.12
CA GLY A 696 64.00 21.54 20.36
C GLY A 696 63.53 21.74 18.91
N LYS A 697 62.21 21.71 18.67
CA LYS A 697 61.60 21.72 17.34
C LYS A 697 60.64 22.88 17.15
N GLN A 698 60.58 23.38 15.92
CA GLN A 698 59.55 24.29 15.45
C GLN A 698 58.39 23.48 14.87
N PHE A 699 57.27 23.41 15.57
CA PHE A 699 56.06 22.80 15.04
C PHE A 699 55.23 23.82 14.26
N ILE A 700 54.67 23.36 13.15
CA ILE A 700 53.57 24.03 12.45
C ILE A 700 52.34 23.14 12.58
N LEU A 701 51.44 23.55 13.48
CA LEU A 701 50.26 22.78 13.84
C LEU A 701 49.04 23.25 13.03
N ASP A 702 48.37 22.33 12.37
CA ASP A 702 47.04 22.55 11.81
C ASP A 702 45.99 22.30 12.90
N THR A 703 45.34 23.35 13.37
CA THR A 703 44.34 23.30 14.45
C THR A 703 42.92 23.25 13.92
N THR A 704 42.73 23.00 12.62
CA THR A 704 41.39 22.90 12.02
C THR A 704 40.68 21.62 12.42
N ASN A 705 39.36 21.71 12.57
CA ASN A 705 38.53 20.55 12.92
C ASN A 705 38.61 19.47 11.84
N GLU A 706 38.62 19.85 10.56
CA GLU A 706 38.65 18.91 9.43
C GLU A 706 39.91 18.06 9.43
N SER A 707 41.08 18.67 9.69
CA SER A 707 42.36 17.93 9.70
C SER A 707 42.46 16.99 10.90
N CYS A 708 42.03 17.43 12.08
CA CYS A 708 42.05 16.63 13.30
C CYS A 708 41.04 15.47 13.24
N HIS A 709 39.88 15.71 12.63
CA HIS A 709 38.80 14.72 12.55
C HIS A 709 39.26 13.42 11.88
N LEU A 710 40.12 13.52 10.86
CA LEU A 710 40.70 12.38 10.14
C LEU A 710 41.52 11.41 11.01
N PHE A 711 41.88 11.79 12.23
CA PHE A 711 42.68 10.97 13.16
C PHE A 711 41.82 10.20 14.17
N GLY A 712 40.53 10.01 13.92
CA GLY A 712 39.64 9.24 14.80
C GLY A 712 38.48 10.04 15.39
N GLY A 713 38.21 11.23 14.86
CA GLY A 713 37.10 12.07 15.27
C GLY A 713 37.47 13.17 16.26
N PHE A 714 38.73 13.23 16.70
CA PHE A 714 39.24 14.21 17.65
C PHE A 714 39.25 15.63 17.05
N GLU A 715 39.07 16.61 17.91
CA GLU A 715 39.09 18.03 17.58
C GLU A 715 40.11 18.79 18.44
N HIS A 716 40.49 19.99 18.01
CA HIS A 716 41.29 20.90 18.82
C HIS A 716 40.60 21.18 20.17
N GLY A 717 41.36 21.09 21.27
CA GLY A 717 40.85 21.28 22.62
C GLY A 717 40.15 20.06 23.21
N ASP A 718 40.09 18.92 22.53
CA ASP A 718 39.52 17.69 23.12
C ASP A 718 40.34 17.22 24.33
N ARG A 719 39.64 16.95 25.43
CA ARG A 719 40.22 16.44 26.68
C ARG A 719 40.17 14.92 26.69
N LEU A 720 41.34 14.28 26.60
CA LEU A 720 41.47 12.84 26.47
C LEU A 720 42.20 12.24 27.67
N LEU A 721 41.78 11.05 28.08
CA LEU A 721 42.52 10.17 28.98
C LEU A 721 43.23 9.12 28.13
N ILE A 722 44.55 9.10 28.24
CA ILE A 722 45.40 8.13 27.57
C ILE A 722 46.09 7.24 28.61
N ARG A 723 46.14 5.95 28.32
CA ARG A 723 46.89 4.99 29.14
C ARG A 723 48.05 4.45 28.31
N ALA A 724 49.27 4.68 28.78
CA ALA A 724 50.46 4.14 28.14
C ALA A 724 50.45 2.60 28.18
N ARG A 725 50.85 1.98 27.07
CA ARG A 725 51.06 0.53 27.02
C ARG A 725 52.34 0.21 27.79
N LYS A 726 52.34 -0.85 28.61
CA LYS A 726 53.58 -1.32 29.24
C LYS A 726 54.52 -1.78 28.13
N SER A 727 55.72 -1.20 28.06
CA SER A 727 56.77 -1.69 27.18
C SER A 727 57.19 -3.09 27.63
N ASP A 728 57.15 -4.06 26.72
CA ASP A 728 57.95 -5.27 26.89
C ASP A 728 59.44 -4.85 26.89
N GLU A 729 60.27 -5.50 27.71
CA GLU A 729 61.64 -5.09 28.08
C GLU A 729 62.65 -4.92 26.92
N ASN A 730 62.23 -5.00 25.64
CA ASN A 730 63.09 -4.98 24.46
C ASN A 730 62.91 -3.76 23.52
N ASP A 731 62.06 -2.78 23.84
CA ASP A 731 61.82 -1.63 22.94
C ASP A 731 62.63 -0.38 23.32
N ASN A 732 63.62 -0.04 22.49
CA ASN A 732 64.45 1.19 22.57
C ASN A 732 63.70 2.45 22.09
N ASN A 733 62.41 2.56 22.39
CA ASN A 733 61.62 3.73 22.01
C ASN A 733 61.76 4.83 23.09
N PRO A 734 62.25 6.05 22.78
CA PRO A 734 62.49 7.12 23.76
C PRO A 734 61.24 7.57 24.55
N ASN A 735 60.05 7.11 24.17
CA ASN A 735 58.82 7.33 24.94
C ASN A 735 58.60 6.31 26.09
N SER A 736 59.50 5.33 26.30
CA SER A 736 59.31 4.26 27.30
C SER A 736 59.41 4.72 28.77
N VAL A 737 59.85 5.96 29.02
CA VAL A 737 60.05 6.49 30.39
C VAL A 737 58.72 6.78 31.12
N LEU A 738 57.60 6.91 30.41
CA LEU A 738 56.27 7.14 31.01
C LEU A 738 55.58 5.85 31.54
N ALA A 739 56.18 4.67 31.37
CA ALA A 739 55.57 3.38 31.73
C ALA A 739 55.50 3.10 33.25
N VAL A 740 55.91 4.03 34.11
CA VAL A 740 55.93 3.85 35.56
C VAL A 740 54.51 3.96 36.14
N LYS A 741 53.93 2.78 36.43
CA LYS A 741 52.71 2.52 37.25
C LYS A 741 51.32 2.69 36.63
N GLY A 742 51.06 2.33 35.38
CA GLY A 742 49.67 2.17 34.90
C GLY A 742 48.77 3.39 35.07
N ASN A 743 49.38 4.57 35.22
CA ASN A 743 48.69 5.83 35.44
C ASN A 743 48.03 6.26 34.13
N GLU A 744 46.77 6.70 34.23
CA GLU A 744 46.10 7.37 33.13
C GLU A 744 46.57 8.82 33.12
N PHE A 745 47.03 9.29 31.96
CA PHE A 745 47.41 10.68 31.75
C PHE A 745 46.27 11.42 31.09
N GLU A 746 46.06 12.66 31.53
CA GLU A 746 45.12 13.56 30.90
C GLU A 746 45.85 14.49 29.94
N VAL A 747 45.39 14.54 28.69
CA VAL A 747 45.97 15.35 27.62
C VAL A 747 44.89 16.16 26.90
N ILE A 748 45.29 17.26 26.29
CA ILE A 748 44.43 18.10 25.45
C ILE A 748 44.99 18.14 24.03
N VAL A 749 44.15 17.81 23.05
CA VAL A 749 44.54 17.79 21.63
C VAL A 749 44.87 19.21 21.15
N LEU A 750 46.05 19.39 20.58
CA LEU A 750 46.53 20.67 20.03
C LEU A 750 46.15 20.82 18.57
N GLY A 751 46.35 19.78 17.75
CA GLY A 751 46.22 19.85 16.30
C GLY A 751 47.08 18.80 15.62
N VAL A 752 47.26 18.93 14.30
CA VAL A 752 48.07 18.01 13.48
C VAL A 752 49.40 18.66 13.13
N SER A 753 50.52 18.02 13.48
CA SER A 753 51.83 18.40 12.98
C SER A 753 52.01 17.92 11.54
N LYS A 754 52.18 18.86 10.60
CA LYS A 754 52.42 18.59 9.18
C LYS A 754 53.90 18.59 8.82
N GLU A 755 54.70 17.89 9.61
CA GLU A 755 56.10 17.65 9.30
C GLU A 755 56.24 16.40 8.40
N GLY A 756 57.15 16.46 7.43
CA GLY A 756 57.48 15.31 6.57
C GLY A 756 56.43 14.97 5.51
N SER A 757 56.35 13.70 5.16
CA SER A 757 55.41 13.19 4.16
C SER A 757 53.98 13.13 4.70
N ASP A 758 52.97 13.17 3.81
CA ASP A 758 51.55 13.07 4.19
C ASP A 758 51.23 11.90 5.12
N SER A 759 51.94 10.77 4.96
CA SER A 759 51.78 9.56 5.78
C SER A 759 52.35 9.70 7.20
N GLU A 760 53.24 10.65 7.43
CA GLU A 760 53.96 10.82 8.71
C GLU A 760 53.37 11.92 9.59
N TRP A 761 52.39 12.70 9.09
CA TRP A 761 51.73 13.72 9.91
C TRP A 761 51.16 13.12 11.19
N GLN A 762 51.31 13.82 12.31
CA GLN A 762 50.97 13.30 13.63
C GLN A 762 49.92 14.16 14.33
N LEU A 763 48.96 13.52 14.98
CA LEU A 763 48.08 14.20 15.92
C LEU A 763 48.84 14.48 17.22
N CYS A 764 48.89 15.75 17.61
CA CYS A 764 49.64 16.26 18.75
C CYS A 764 48.70 16.67 19.88
N ALA A 765 49.13 16.44 21.12
CA ALA A 765 48.43 16.85 22.33
C ALA A 765 49.41 17.42 23.37
N MET A 766 48.90 18.19 24.32
CA MET A 766 49.65 18.69 25.48
C MET A 766 49.20 17.96 26.75
N HIS A 767 50.10 17.77 27.70
CA HIS A 767 49.71 17.35 29.04
C HIS A 767 48.90 18.44 29.74
N VAL A 768 47.84 18.05 30.45
CA VAL A 768 47.06 18.98 31.29
C VAL A 768 47.87 19.44 32.50
N ASP A 769 48.71 18.55 33.03
CA ASP A 769 49.65 18.88 34.10
C ASP A 769 50.80 19.75 33.57
N PRO A 770 50.95 20.99 34.05
CA PRO A 770 52.04 21.89 33.65
C PRO A 770 53.43 21.34 33.94
N ALA A 771 53.60 20.47 34.94
CA ALA A 771 54.88 19.84 35.24
C ALA A 771 55.28 18.87 34.13
N LEU A 772 54.39 17.92 33.80
CA LEU A 772 54.61 16.95 32.72
C LEU A 772 54.79 17.64 31.36
N GLN A 773 54.09 18.74 31.13
CA GLN A 773 54.25 19.53 29.90
C GLN A 773 55.65 20.12 29.74
N ARG A 774 56.30 20.55 30.83
CA ARG A 774 57.68 21.08 30.79
C ARG A 774 58.74 19.98 30.71
N GLU A 775 58.42 18.78 31.23
CA GLU A 775 59.35 17.65 31.25
C GLU A 775 59.30 16.82 29.97
N HIS A 776 58.11 16.57 29.42
CA HIS A 776 57.88 15.69 28.29
C HIS A 776 57.48 16.40 26.99
N GLY A 777 57.12 17.69 27.08
CA GLY A 777 56.76 18.49 25.90
C GLY A 777 55.44 18.06 25.28
N ILE A 778 55.33 18.21 23.95
CA ILE A 778 54.18 17.74 23.18
C ILE A 778 54.15 16.20 23.09
N VAL A 779 52.96 15.63 23.29
CA VAL A 779 52.66 14.21 23.15
C VAL A 779 52.21 13.90 21.73
N PHE A 780 52.83 12.90 21.11
CA PHE A 780 52.45 12.40 19.78
C PHE A 780 51.47 11.23 19.89
N LEU A 781 50.20 11.48 19.58
CA LEU A 781 49.14 10.47 19.69
C LEU A 781 49.28 9.38 18.61
N GLY A 782 49.50 9.74 17.35
CA GLY A 782 49.65 8.79 16.23
C GLY A 782 49.50 9.45 14.85
N THR A 783 49.82 8.71 13.79
CA THR A 783 49.78 9.14 12.37
C THR A 783 48.45 8.88 11.70
N ASP A 784 47.66 7.94 12.21
CA ASP A 784 46.31 7.64 11.76
C ASP A 784 45.46 7.04 12.90
N CYS A 785 44.17 6.81 12.64
CA CYS A 785 43.24 6.33 13.65
C CYS A 785 43.56 4.93 14.17
N VAL A 786 44.16 4.06 13.36
CA VAL A 786 44.49 2.68 13.76
C VAL A 786 45.76 2.70 14.62
N GLU A 787 46.77 3.46 14.20
CA GLU A 787 48.01 3.57 14.95
C GLU A 787 47.80 4.16 16.35
N ILE A 788 46.88 5.13 16.51
CA ILE A 788 46.52 5.67 17.84
C ILE A 788 46.03 4.54 18.76
N HIS A 789 45.19 3.63 18.26
CA HIS A 789 44.68 2.49 19.03
C HIS A 789 45.72 1.40 19.29
N GLU A 790 46.71 1.24 18.40
CA GLU A 790 47.79 0.26 18.58
C GLU A 790 48.88 0.76 19.54
N ARG A 791 49.22 2.05 19.45
CA ARG A 791 50.27 2.72 20.22
C ARG A 791 49.91 2.88 21.69
N TRP A 792 48.65 3.25 21.97
CA TRP A 792 48.17 3.47 23.34
C TRP A 792 47.34 2.28 23.83
N ALA A 793 47.43 1.93 25.11
CA ALA A 793 46.63 0.83 25.67
C ALA A 793 45.12 1.17 25.73
N SER A 794 44.81 2.45 25.92
CA SER A 794 43.44 2.98 25.88
C SER A 794 43.48 4.47 25.59
N VAL A 795 42.54 4.94 24.78
CA VAL A 795 42.25 6.35 24.55
C VAL A 795 40.75 6.54 24.73
N ARG A 796 40.35 7.41 25.66
CA ARG A 796 38.93 7.70 25.93
C ARG A 796 38.75 9.18 26.26
N TYR A 797 37.59 9.75 25.96
CA TYR A 797 37.25 11.10 26.40
C TYR A 797 37.24 11.17 27.93
N ALA A 798 37.81 12.25 28.50
CA ALA A 798 37.96 12.39 29.94
C ALA A 798 36.63 12.69 30.66
N ALA A 799 35.81 13.53 30.03
CA ALA A 799 34.43 13.76 30.44
C ALA A 799 33.51 12.70 29.82
N ALA A 800 32.34 12.48 30.42
CA ALA A 800 31.30 11.61 29.85
C ALA A 800 30.86 12.06 28.45
N ALA A 801 31.16 13.30 28.06
CA ALA A 801 30.73 13.89 26.82
C ALA A 801 31.86 14.63 26.07
N PRO A 802 31.95 14.48 24.74
CA PRO A 802 33.04 15.00 23.91
C PRO A 802 33.03 16.53 23.74
N HIS A 803 31.92 17.19 24.05
CA HIS A 803 31.77 18.63 23.89
C HIS A 803 32.43 19.46 25.00
N VAL A 804 32.90 18.82 26.08
CA VAL A 804 33.62 19.49 27.17
C VAL A 804 35.09 19.66 26.77
N LYS A 805 35.42 20.85 26.27
CA LYS A 805 36.77 21.19 25.80
C LYS A 805 37.71 21.60 26.93
N GLY A 806 38.97 21.20 26.82
CA GLY A 806 40.07 21.66 27.67
C GLY A 806 40.67 22.97 27.15
N ARG A 807 41.27 23.76 28.05
CA ARG A 807 41.94 25.01 27.68
C ARG A 807 43.34 24.72 27.13
N VAL A 808 43.59 25.13 25.89
CA VAL A 808 44.88 24.95 25.21
C VAL A 808 45.83 26.09 25.58
N THR A 809 46.55 25.93 26.69
CA THR A 809 47.41 27.00 27.22
C THR A 809 48.65 27.27 26.35
N LEU A 810 49.18 26.24 25.67
CA LEU A 810 50.37 26.37 24.82
C LEU A 810 50.21 27.29 23.62
N LEU A 811 49.00 27.34 23.05
CA LEU A 811 48.71 28.09 21.84
C LEU A 811 47.88 29.35 22.11
N GLU A 812 47.45 29.60 23.35
CA GLU A 812 46.55 30.71 23.69
C GLU A 812 47.15 32.07 23.28
N GLU A 813 48.45 32.30 23.54
CA GLU A 813 49.15 33.55 23.19
C GLU A 813 49.21 33.82 21.67
N ARG A 814 48.97 32.81 20.85
CA ARG A 814 48.98 32.91 19.38
C ARG A 814 47.63 33.30 18.78
N ARG A 815 46.57 33.40 19.60
CA ARG A 815 45.23 33.82 19.16
C ARG A 815 45.14 35.34 19.10
N THR A 816 45.56 35.92 17.98
CA THR A 816 45.66 37.38 17.82
C THR A 816 44.61 37.99 16.91
N ALA A 817 44.01 37.22 15.99
CA ALA A 817 43.00 37.72 15.08
C ALA A 817 41.68 37.93 15.83
N ARG A 818 40.97 39.02 15.55
CA ARG A 818 39.62 39.26 16.06
C ARG A 818 38.61 38.81 15.03
N GLU A 819 37.73 37.91 15.41
CA GLU A 819 36.67 37.38 14.56
C GLU A 819 35.31 37.77 15.13
N GLU A 820 34.42 38.24 14.25
CA GLU A 820 33.06 38.64 14.60
C GLU A 820 32.10 37.52 14.21
N SER A 821 31.23 37.14 15.14
CA SER A 821 30.24 36.08 14.93
C SER A 821 28.85 36.54 15.33
N LEU A 822 27.84 36.09 14.59
CA LEU A 822 26.43 36.26 14.90
C LEU A 822 25.83 34.90 15.27
N GLY A 823 25.33 34.78 16.49
CA GLY A 823 24.79 33.54 17.04
C GLY A 823 23.46 33.73 17.75
N GLN A 824 22.83 32.61 18.10
CA GLN A 824 21.61 32.53 18.88
C GLN A 824 21.79 31.47 19.98
N ILE A 825 21.43 31.80 21.21
CA ILE A 825 21.63 30.92 22.36
C ILE A 825 20.64 29.75 22.32
N VAL A 826 21.14 28.52 22.44
CA VAL A 826 20.30 27.31 22.48
C VAL A 826 19.99 26.94 23.93
N GLY A 827 21.03 26.70 24.74
CA GLY A 827 20.88 26.25 26.13
C GLY A 827 22.19 25.70 26.70
N VAL A 828 22.10 25.02 27.83
CA VAL A 828 23.26 24.48 28.57
C VAL A 828 23.17 22.96 28.67
N ARG A 829 24.30 22.28 28.49
CA ARG A 829 24.46 20.85 28.76
C ARG A 829 25.79 20.61 29.46
N ASP A 830 25.79 19.86 30.56
CA ASP A 830 26.99 19.56 31.35
C ASP A 830 27.84 20.80 31.73
N GLY A 831 27.18 21.95 31.95
CA GLY A 831 27.84 23.22 32.26
C GLY A 831 28.51 23.92 31.07
N VAL A 832 28.23 23.47 29.85
CA VAL A 832 28.73 24.05 28.59
C VAL A 832 27.59 24.79 27.88
N LEU A 833 27.87 26.01 27.42
CA LEU A 833 26.93 26.82 26.64
C LEU A 833 26.91 26.35 25.17
N PHE A 834 25.71 26.16 24.63
CA PHE A 834 25.46 25.81 23.23
C PHE A 834 24.83 26.96 22.46
N VAL A 835 25.29 27.15 21.22
CA VAL A 835 24.89 28.25 20.33
C VAL A 835 24.62 27.73 18.92
N GLN A 836 23.67 28.37 18.25
CA GLN A 836 23.42 28.24 16.83
C GLN A 836 24.00 29.48 16.10
N TRP A 837 25.00 29.29 15.25
CA TRP A 837 25.56 30.34 14.40
C TRP A 837 24.65 30.64 13.22
N ARG A 838 24.54 31.92 12.82
CA ARG A 838 23.65 32.36 11.73
C ARG A 838 24.39 32.60 10.41
N LEU A 839 25.52 33.29 10.45
CA LEU A 839 26.30 33.61 9.26
C LEU A 839 27.33 32.50 9.00
N LEU A 840 26.96 31.53 8.17
CA LEU A 840 27.81 30.38 7.83
C LEU A 840 28.38 30.49 6.43
N ARG A 841 29.59 29.94 6.25
CA ARG A 841 30.22 29.82 4.93
C ARG A 841 29.34 29.04 3.95
N GLY A 842 29.15 29.61 2.76
CA GLY A 842 28.34 29.03 1.68
C GLY A 842 26.83 29.07 1.91
N GLY A 843 26.36 29.59 3.06
CA GLY A 843 24.94 29.78 3.36
C GLY A 843 24.48 31.16 2.92
N GLY A 844 23.32 31.22 2.27
CA GLY A 844 22.72 32.46 1.77
C GLY A 844 21.28 32.67 2.21
N SER A 845 20.78 31.80 3.10
CA SER A 845 19.38 31.76 3.53
C SER A 845 19.25 32.04 5.03
N GLU A 846 18.08 32.55 5.45
CA GLU A 846 17.68 32.63 6.86
C GLU A 846 17.63 31.24 7.53
N MET A 847 17.45 30.19 6.72
CA MET A 847 17.45 28.79 7.15
C MET A 847 18.85 28.25 7.39
N ASP A 848 19.91 28.83 6.81
CA ASP A 848 21.29 28.28 6.84
C ASP A 848 22.00 28.45 8.20
N ARG A 849 21.25 28.44 9.30
CA ARG A 849 21.77 28.45 10.67
C ARG A 849 22.40 27.09 11.00
N SER A 850 23.39 27.07 11.90
CA SER A 850 24.09 25.84 12.29
C SER A 850 23.25 24.93 13.19
N VAL A 851 23.76 23.73 13.47
CA VAL A 851 23.35 22.96 14.64
C VAL A 851 23.81 23.64 15.93
N ALA A 852 23.36 23.14 17.09
CA ALA A 852 23.89 23.57 18.37
C ALA A 852 25.37 23.17 18.49
N GLU A 853 26.25 24.17 18.58
CA GLU A 853 27.69 24.00 18.75
C GLU A 853 28.13 24.38 20.16
N PRO A 854 29.08 23.65 20.76
CA PRO A 854 29.58 23.95 22.09
C PRO A 854 30.57 25.11 22.07
N ILE A 855 30.33 26.12 22.90
CA ILE A 855 31.27 27.23 23.09
C ILE A 855 32.27 26.91 24.21
N GLY A 856 31.78 26.47 25.37
CA GLY A 856 32.62 26.15 26.51
C GLY A 856 31.93 26.39 27.85
N THR A 857 32.70 26.23 28.93
CA THR A 857 32.25 26.48 30.30
C THR A 857 32.18 27.98 30.59
N VAL A 858 31.57 28.35 31.72
CA VAL A 858 31.38 29.75 32.14
C VAL A 858 32.69 30.55 32.10
N GLU A 859 33.78 29.97 32.59
CA GLU A 859 35.10 30.60 32.61
C GLU A 859 35.65 30.81 31.19
N HIS A 860 35.49 29.82 30.32
CA HIS A 860 35.94 29.92 28.93
C HIS A 860 35.18 31.00 28.17
N VAL A 861 33.85 31.03 28.31
CA VAL A 861 32.98 32.01 27.66
C VAL A 861 33.36 33.42 28.08
N ARG A 862 33.48 33.69 29.38
CA ARG A 862 33.83 35.02 29.91
C ARG A 862 35.21 35.51 29.48
N ASN A 863 36.17 34.61 29.36
CA ASN A 863 37.55 34.96 29.00
C ASN A 863 37.74 35.17 27.50
N THR A 864 36.90 34.56 26.67
CA THR A 864 37.14 34.46 25.21
C THR A 864 36.13 35.26 24.39
N TYR A 865 34.88 35.39 24.85
CA TYR A 865 33.78 35.97 24.10
C TYR A 865 33.31 37.29 24.74
N GLN A 866 33.23 38.34 23.92
CA GLN A 866 32.50 39.56 24.28
C GLN A 866 31.10 39.51 23.71
N ILE A 867 30.12 39.04 24.49
CA ILE A 867 28.73 38.81 24.04
C ILE A 867 27.90 40.10 24.17
N THR A 868 27.25 40.51 23.08
CA THR A 868 26.29 41.62 23.05
C THR A 868 24.94 41.12 22.54
N GLU A 869 23.92 41.06 23.42
CA GLU A 869 22.56 40.63 23.06
C GLU A 869 21.82 41.71 22.24
N GLN A 870 21.08 41.29 21.22
CA GLN A 870 20.31 42.18 20.32
C GLN A 870 18.78 42.04 20.49
N GLY A 871 18.31 40.87 20.93
CA GLY A 871 16.89 40.54 21.03
C GLY A 871 16.69 39.04 21.21
N VAL A 872 15.45 38.58 21.29
CA VAL A 872 15.11 37.15 21.42
C VAL A 872 14.22 36.74 20.25
N GLU A 873 14.65 35.70 19.53
CA GLU A 873 13.92 35.08 18.44
C GLU A 873 13.62 33.60 18.79
N GLU A 874 12.66 32.99 18.10
CA GLU A 874 12.44 31.54 18.18
C GLU A 874 13.63 30.79 17.55
N LEU A 875 13.99 29.65 18.13
CA LEU A 875 15.05 28.79 17.61
C LEU A 875 14.52 27.98 16.43
N MET A 876 15.08 28.23 15.25
CA MET A 876 14.75 27.45 14.05
C MET A 876 15.62 26.21 13.99
N HIS A 877 15.01 25.04 13.76
CA HIS A 877 15.78 23.85 13.45
C HIS A 877 16.61 24.06 12.17
N PRO A 878 17.91 23.74 12.17
CA PRO A 878 18.73 23.80 10.98
C PRO A 878 18.20 22.85 9.89
N PRO A 879 18.40 23.18 8.60
CA PRO A 879 18.00 22.33 7.49
C PRO A 879 18.84 21.05 7.44
N SER A 880 18.37 20.05 6.70
CA SER A 880 19.00 18.73 6.61
C SER A 880 20.46 18.80 6.14
N TRP A 881 20.80 19.69 5.21
CA TRP A 881 22.18 19.85 4.70
C TRP A 881 23.14 20.50 5.70
N ARG A 882 22.63 21.21 6.71
CA ARG A 882 23.41 21.77 7.84
C ARG A 882 23.44 20.85 9.06
N THR A 883 22.74 19.72 9.03
CA THR A 883 22.60 18.79 10.16
C THR A 883 23.55 17.59 9.97
N PRO A 884 24.73 17.55 10.64
CA PRO A 884 25.80 16.61 10.30
C PRO A 884 25.40 15.14 10.36
N PHE A 885 24.72 14.71 11.43
CA PHE A 885 24.28 13.32 11.57
C PHE A 885 23.21 12.88 10.55
N ARG A 886 22.49 13.81 9.90
CA ARG A 886 21.54 13.53 8.80
C ARG A 886 22.16 13.63 7.42
N ASN A 887 23.36 14.19 7.32
CA ASN A 887 24.06 14.47 6.07
C ASN A 887 25.44 13.81 6.00
N ASP A 888 25.59 12.65 6.66
CA ASP A 888 26.85 11.91 6.72
C ASP A 888 27.06 11.04 5.48
N PHE A 889 27.85 11.53 4.53
CA PHE A 889 28.22 10.85 3.28
C PHE A 889 29.45 9.93 3.41
N ALA A 890 29.75 9.41 4.60
CA ALA A 890 30.94 8.57 4.81
C ALA A 890 31.03 7.36 3.87
N GLU A 891 29.91 6.70 3.55
CA GLU A 891 29.89 5.57 2.60
C GLU A 891 30.28 5.98 1.18
N GLU A 892 29.64 7.03 0.65
CA GLU A 892 29.90 7.57 -0.68
C GLU A 892 31.32 8.11 -0.78
N ARG A 893 31.78 8.81 0.27
CA ARG A 893 33.14 9.34 0.36
C ARG A 893 34.18 8.21 0.39
N LEU A 894 33.92 7.13 1.12
CA LEU A 894 34.79 5.96 1.13
C LEU A 894 34.90 5.31 -0.26
N GLU A 895 33.80 5.25 -1.01
CA GLU A 895 33.82 4.74 -2.38
C GLU A 895 34.55 5.69 -3.35
N GLU A 896 34.40 7.01 -3.19
CA GLU A 896 35.20 7.97 -3.95
C GLU A 896 36.70 7.79 -3.76
N LEU A 897 37.13 7.60 -2.50
CA LEU A 897 38.54 7.40 -2.15
C LEU A 897 39.06 6.07 -2.71
N ARG A 898 38.28 4.98 -2.62
CA ARG A 898 38.62 3.68 -3.24
C ARG A 898 38.86 3.78 -4.74
N GLN A 899 38.11 4.65 -5.42
CA GLN A 899 38.26 4.89 -6.87
C GLN A 899 39.24 6.03 -7.21
N ALA A 900 39.81 6.73 -6.22
CA ALA A 900 40.66 7.89 -6.45
C ALA A 900 41.90 7.59 -7.31
N PRO A 901 42.63 6.46 -7.13
CA PRO A 901 43.76 6.14 -8.00
C PRO A 901 43.37 6.00 -9.47
N PHE A 902 42.18 5.45 -9.78
CA PHE A 902 41.69 5.37 -11.16
C PHE A 902 41.45 6.76 -11.77
N LYS A 903 41.00 7.76 -10.99
CA LYS A 903 40.72 9.11 -11.49
C LYS A 903 41.97 9.85 -11.99
N ARG A 904 43.16 9.40 -11.59
CA ARG A 904 44.46 9.98 -12.00
C ARG A 904 44.95 9.48 -13.36
N GLU A 905 44.41 8.36 -13.82
CA GLU A 905 44.84 7.70 -15.06
C GLU A 905 44.18 8.30 -16.31
N ASN A 906 44.81 8.05 -17.46
CA ASN A 906 44.36 8.57 -18.76
C ASN A 906 43.01 7.99 -19.20
N TRP A 907 42.20 8.82 -19.87
CA TRP A 907 41.04 8.38 -20.63
C TRP A 907 41.47 7.85 -22.00
N VAL A 908 41.19 6.59 -22.29
CA VAL A 908 41.54 5.91 -23.55
C VAL A 908 40.33 5.15 -24.07
N SER A 909 40.05 5.26 -25.37
CA SER A 909 39.01 4.45 -26.00
C SER A 909 39.52 3.02 -26.23
N LEU A 910 38.78 2.02 -25.75
CA LEU A 910 39.05 0.61 -26.05
C LEU A 910 38.86 0.29 -27.55
N ILE A 911 38.15 1.16 -28.28
CA ILE A 911 38.00 1.09 -29.74
C ILE A 911 39.07 1.98 -30.35
N GLN A 912 40.12 1.38 -30.91
CA GLN A 912 41.19 2.08 -31.63
C GLN A 912 40.62 2.95 -32.75
N GLY A 913 41.13 4.17 -32.88
CA GLY A 913 40.75 5.11 -33.94
C GLY A 913 39.50 5.95 -33.63
N ARG A 914 38.84 5.76 -32.48
CA ARG A 914 37.73 6.62 -32.06
C ARG A 914 38.26 7.98 -31.59
N TYR A 915 37.90 9.02 -32.35
CA TYR A 915 38.26 10.41 -32.04
C TYR A 915 37.06 11.24 -31.54
N THR A 916 35.87 11.04 -32.12
CA THR A 916 34.69 11.86 -31.82
C THR A 916 34.18 11.64 -30.39
N PRO A 917 33.98 12.72 -29.59
CA PRO A 917 33.46 12.62 -28.24
C PRO A 917 32.02 12.08 -28.25
N LYS A 918 31.63 11.37 -27.18
CA LYS A 918 30.26 10.87 -27.06
C LYS A 918 29.32 12.01 -26.65
N HIS A 919 28.28 12.23 -27.42
CA HIS A 919 27.26 13.24 -27.12
C HIS A 919 26.38 12.82 -25.92
N LYS A 920 26.44 13.58 -24.83
CA LYS A 920 25.54 13.46 -23.67
C LYS A 920 24.29 14.31 -23.90
N ARG A 921 23.10 13.71 -23.82
CA ARG A 921 21.83 14.43 -24.03
C ARG A 921 21.39 15.14 -22.75
N PHE A 922 20.94 16.39 -22.88
CA PHE A 922 20.37 17.16 -21.78
C PHE A 922 19.09 16.50 -21.21
N GLY A 923 18.90 16.57 -19.89
CA GLY A 923 17.72 16.02 -19.19
C GLY A 923 17.74 14.51 -18.92
N TYR A 924 18.79 13.80 -19.34
CA TYR A 924 18.94 12.36 -19.06
C TYR A 924 19.45 12.15 -17.63
N THR A 925 18.75 11.33 -16.84
CA THR A 925 19.10 11.02 -15.43
C THR A 925 20.54 10.56 -15.23
N GLN A 926 21.10 9.80 -16.19
CA GLN A 926 22.50 9.34 -16.18
C GLN A 926 23.55 10.47 -16.21
N HIS A 927 23.15 11.71 -16.47
CA HIS A 927 24.04 12.87 -16.59
C HIS A 927 23.68 14.00 -15.61
N THR A 928 22.68 13.82 -14.76
CA THR A 928 22.30 14.82 -13.76
C THR A 928 23.31 14.81 -12.62
N THR A 929 24.00 15.93 -12.44
CA THR A 929 24.94 16.16 -11.33
C THR A 929 24.43 17.19 -10.32
N MET A 930 23.28 17.83 -10.59
CA MET A 930 22.68 18.79 -9.66
C MET A 930 21.91 18.03 -8.58
N ASP A 931 22.21 18.33 -7.33
CA ASP A 931 21.79 17.63 -6.11
C ASP A 931 21.07 18.57 -5.13
N ASP A 932 20.19 19.45 -5.63
CA ASP A 932 19.55 20.57 -4.92
C ASP A 932 19.16 20.27 -3.45
N PHE A 933 18.47 19.15 -3.21
CA PHE A 933 18.05 18.70 -1.88
C PHE A 933 18.38 17.22 -1.63
N GLU A 934 19.41 16.69 -2.29
CA GLU A 934 19.78 15.29 -2.17
C GLU A 934 20.79 15.06 -1.04
N THR A 935 20.35 15.27 0.21
CA THR A 935 21.15 14.91 1.40
C THR A 935 21.29 13.39 1.55
N LYS A 936 22.14 12.95 2.50
CA LYS A 936 22.24 11.52 2.84
C LYS A 936 20.87 10.92 3.18
N GLU A 937 20.04 11.65 3.93
CA GLU A 937 18.64 11.28 4.20
C GLU A 937 17.80 11.06 2.93
N TYR A 938 17.94 11.93 1.91
CA TYR A 938 17.26 11.73 0.63
C TYR A 938 17.77 10.49 -0.10
N LYS A 939 19.10 10.32 -0.17
CA LYS A 939 19.74 9.17 -0.84
C LYS A 939 19.34 7.85 -0.20
N ASP A 940 19.25 7.77 1.13
CA ASP A 940 18.85 6.54 1.84
C ASP A 940 17.34 6.24 1.68
N ARG A 941 16.48 7.27 1.65
CA ARG A 941 15.05 7.10 1.30
C ARG A 941 14.87 6.65 -0.15
N LEU A 942 15.69 7.17 -1.06
CA LEU A 942 15.66 6.77 -2.47
C LEU A 942 16.16 5.33 -2.64
N LEU A 943 17.28 5.01 -1.99
CA LEU A 943 17.90 3.68 -2.01
C LEU A 943 16.93 2.62 -1.49
N SER A 944 16.28 2.86 -0.34
CA SER A 944 15.28 1.95 0.21
C SER A 944 14.10 1.75 -0.74
N LYS A 945 13.55 2.82 -1.32
CA LYS A 945 12.46 2.72 -2.31
C LYS A 945 12.88 1.94 -3.56
N GLN A 946 14.10 2.15 -4.07
CA GLN A 946 14.64 1.40 -5.21
C GLN A 946 14.86 -0.08 -4.89
N PHE A 947 15.40 -0.38 -3.69
CA PHE A 947 15.65 -1.75 -3.25
C PHE A 947 14.35 -2.56 -3.13
N PHE A 948 13.31 -2.00 -2.50
CA PHE A 948 12.01 -2.67 -2.40
C PHE A 948 11.25 -2.75 -3.74
N HIS A 949 11.55 -1.87 -4.69
CA HIS A 949 11.02 -1.99 -6.05
C HIS A 949 11.64 -3.15 -6.85
N ASN A 950 12.94 -3.37 -6.69
CA ASN A 950 13.65 -4.47 -7.32
C ASN A 950 14.97 -4.80 -6.57
N PRO A 951 14.99 -5.83 -5.71
CA PRO A 951 16.22 -6.20 -5.01
C PRO A 951 17.29 -6.71 -5.99
N GLN A 952 16.88 -7.27 -7.13
CA GLN A 952 17.78 -7.81 -8.16
C GLN A 952 18.59 -6.74 -8.90
N ALA A 953 18.26 -5.46 -8.72
CA ALA A 953 19.10 -4.36 -9.24
C ALA A 953 20.36 -4.11 -8.38
N PHE A 954 20.35 -4.59 -7.13
CA PHE A 954 21.41 -4.36 -6.14
C PHE A 954 22.30 -5.60 -5.92
N GLU A 955 21.94 -6.75 -6.49
CA GLU A 955 22.79 -7.94 -6.48
C GLU A 955 23.91 -7.83 -7.53
N VAL A 956 25.13 -8.25 -7.16
CA VAL A 956 26.28 -8.29 -8.08
C VAL A 956 26.04 -9.32 -9.19
N ILE A 957 25.53 -10.50 -8.83
CA ILE A 957 25.05 -11.51 -9.77
C ILE A 957 23.52 -11.59 -9.63
N PRO A 958 22.76 -10.95 -10.53
CA PRO A 958 21.31 -10.88 -10.39
C PRO A 958 20.66 -12.25 -10.58
N ASP A 959 19.76 -12.59 -9.68
CA ASP A 959 18.86 -13.71 -9.82
C ASP A 959 17.67 -13.33 -10.73
N ARG A 960 16.79 -14.31 -11.01
CA ARG A 960 15.64 -14.14 -11.85
C ARG A 960 14.62 -13.21 -11.20
N ARG A 961 14.44 -12.02 -11.78
CA ARG A 961 13.31 -11.14 -11.46
C ARG A 961 12.02 -11.65 -12.11
N ASP A 962 11.01 -11.90 -11.30
CA ASP A 962 9.63 -12.16 -11.75
C ASP A 962 8.67 -11.53 -10.75
N ARG A 963 7.65 -10.80 -11.22
CA ARG A 963 6.75 -10.06 -10.32
C ARG A 963 5.85 -11.04 -9.57
N ALA A 964 5.86 -10.95 -8.25
CA ALA A 964 4.92 -11.62 -7.37
C ALA A 964 3.75 -10.69 -7.00
N VAL A 965 2.94 -11.15 -6.05
CA VAL A 965 1.88 -10.34 -5.45
C VAL A 965 2.42 -9.21 -4.59
N THR A 966 1.57 -8.21 -4.42
CA THR A 966 1.74 -7.05 -3.55
C THR A 966 0.97 -7.26 -2.24
N PHE A 967 1.50 -6.79 -1.11
CA PHE A 967 0.85 -6.91 0.21
C PHE A 967 -0.22 -5.83 0.42
N GLY A 968 -0.16 -4.72 -0.32
CA GLY A 968 -1.12 -3.61 -0.21
C GLY A 968 -2.38 -3.76 -1.03
N GLY A 969 -2.64 -4.95 -1.56
CA GLY A 969 -3.67 -5.18 -2.57
C GLY A 969 -3.22 -4.77 -3.98
N LYS A 970 -4.15 -4.83 -4.95
CA LYS A 970 -3.86 -4.54 -6.36
C LYS A 970 -3.48 -3.07 -6.63
N TRP A 971 -3.89 -2.15 -5.74
CA TRP A 971 -3.63 -0.70 -5.86
C TRP A 971 -2.47 -0.22 -4.99
N GLU A 972 -1.57 -1.10 -4.55
CA GLU A 972 -0.40 -0.77 -3.72
C GLU A 972 0.50 0.34 -4.31
N TYR A 973 0.48 0.54 -5.64
CA TYR A 973 1.22 1.65 -6.26
C TYR A 973 0.86 3.01 -5.64
N GLN A 974 -0.38 3.23 -5.17
CA GLN A 974 -0.82 4.49 -4.57
C GLN A 974 0.00 4.89 -3.34
N ARG A 975 0.44 3.92 -2.53
CA ARG A 975 1.25 4.16 -1.32
C ARG A 975 2.76 4.05 -1.55
N THR A 976 3.22 3.57 -2.72
CA THR A 976 4.63 3.24 -2.98
C THR A 976 5.28 4.04 -4.11
N HIS A 977 4.51 4.60 -5.05
CA HIS A 977 5.03 5.29 -6.23
C HIS A 977 5.87 6.56 -5.93
N GLY A 978 6.48 7.13 -6.97
CA GLY A 978 7.22 8.39 -6.91
C GLY A 978 8.66 8.28 -6.38
N LEU A 979 9.31 9.43 -6.24
CA LEU A 979 10.60 9.59 -5.53
C LEU A 979 10.32 10.03 -4.08
N PRO A 980 11.28 9.90 -3.16
CA PRO A 980 11.11 10.40 -1.78
C PRO A 980 11.10 11.92 -1.66
#